data_AF-A0A241XL23-F1
#
_entry.id   AF-A0A241XL23-F1
#
_cell.length_a   1.000
_cell.length_b   1.000
_cell.length_c   1.000
_cell.angle_alpha   90.00
_cell.angle_beta   90.00
_cell.angle_gamma   90.00
#
_symmetry.space_group_name_H-M   'P 1'
#
loop_
_entity.id
_entity.type
_entity.pdbx_description
1 polymer ?
#
loop_
_entity_poly.entity_id
_entity_poly.type
_entity_poly.pdbx_seq_one_letter_code
_entity_poly.pdbx_strand_id
1 'polypeptide(L)'
;MPSSKPLAEYARKRDFRQTPEPSGRKPRKDSTGLLRYCVQKHDASRLHYDFRLELDGTLKSWAVPKGPCLDPAVKRLAVQVEDHPLDYADFEGSIPQGHYGAGDVIVWDRGAWTPLDDPREGLEKGHLSFALDGEKLSGRWHLIRTNLRGKQPQWFLVKAKDGEARSLDRFDVLKERPDSVLSERTLLPRHGEAATPAARPARRGKSGGKTPMPEWIAPELASLVEQPPRGEWAYELKLDGYRLMSRIEDGHVRLLTRNGHDWTERLPHLEKALAGLGLQRSWLDGELVVLDEEGRPDFQALQNAFEEGRGENILYVLFDLPYHEGEDLRDVALEERRARLEALLEGRDEDPLRFSATLAEDPRDLLASACKLGLEGVIGKRLGSAYRSRRSNDWIKLKCQLRQEFVIVGYTEPKGSRRHIGALLLGLYSPDEERRLRYAGKVGSGFTAASLKKVRERLEPLAVRSSPLAKVPPARETGSVQWVRPQQLCEVSYAQMTRGGIIRQAVFHGLREDKLAREVTGERPAGPPPLRGARKAGAGASRAATAGVRISHPQRLIDPSIQASKLELAEFHARYADLLLRDLRERPVSLVRGPDGIGGELFFQKHAARLKIPGIVQLDPALDPGHPPLLQIRSAEALVGAVQMGSIEFHTWNASLANLERPDRFVLDLDPDPALPWKRMLEATQLSLTLLDELGLRAFLKTSGGKGMHLLVPLERRHGWDEVKDFAQAISQHLARLMPERFSAVSGPRNRVGKIFVDYLRNSRGASTVAAYSVRAREGLPVSVPVFREELDSLQGANQWNLRSLPQRLDELAGDDPWADYTGTRQRISAAMRRQLGRG
;
A
#
# COMPACT_ATOMS: atom_id res chain seq x y z
N MET A 1 23.25 19.89 41.93
CA MET A 1 22.77 18.78 41.08
C MET A 1 21.27 18.99 40.83
N PRO A 2 20.79 18.86 39.59
CA PRO A 2 19.64 19.63 39.10
C PRO A 2 18.30 18.94 39.41
N SER A 3 17.38 19.61 40.10
CA SER A 3 15.98 19.17 40.17
C SER A 3 15.21 19.78 38.99
N SER A 4 15.31 19.20 37.79
CA SER A 4 14.25 19.38 36.81
C SER A 4 12.98 18.79 37.43
N LYS A 5 11.95 19.60 37.66
CA LYS A 5 10.67 19.10 38.18
C LYS A 5 10.16 18.01 37.21
N PRO A 6 10.00 16.73 37.63
CA PRO A 6 9.64 15.63 36.72
C PRO A 6 8.36 15.87 35.91
N LEU A 7 7.45 16.69 36.45
CA LEU A 7 6.16 17.04 35.84
C LEU A 7 6.19 18.32 35.00
N ALA A 8 7.37 18.94 34.77
CA ALA A 8 7.45 20.21 34.03
C ALA A 8 6.98 20.07 32.58
N GLU A 9 7.29 18.95 31.91
CA GLU A 9 6.80 18.70 30.56
C GLU A 9 5.30 18.39 30.53
N TYR A 10 4.79 17.67 31.53
CA TYR A 10 3.37 17.41 31.71
C TYR A 10 2.58 18.72 31.86
N ALA A 11 2.97 19.57 32.81
CA ALA A 11 2.31 20.85 33.07
C ALA A 11 2.42 21.83 31.89
N ARG A 12 3.52 21.80 31.12
CA ARG A 12 3.67 22.65 29.91
C ARG A 12 2.71 22.28 28.79
N LYS A 13 2.31 21.00 28.69
CA LYS A 13 1.47 20.48 27.60
C LYS A 13 -0.04 20.67 27.85
N ARG A 14 -0.47 21.09 29.05
CA ARG A 14 -1.89 21.23 29.43
C ARG A 14 -2.21 22.64 29.89
N ASP A 15 -3.43 23.09 29.59
CA ASP A 15 -4.06 24.23 30.28
C ASP A 15 -5.14 23.70 31.24
N PHE A 16 -4.81 23.60 32.53
CA PHE A 16 -5.67 23.03 33.57
C PHE A 16 -6.95 23.84 33.86
N ARG A 17 -7.12 25.01 33.24
CA ARG A 17 -8.40 25.74 33.26
C ARG A 17 -9.39 25.23 32.21
N GLN A 18 -8.92 24.44 31.26
CA GLN A 18 -9.67 24.01 30.08
C GLN A 18 -9.68 22.49 29.88
N THR A 19 -8.80 21.74 30.57
CA THR A 19 -8.82 20.27 30.60
C THR A 19 -9.29 19.77 31.97
N PRO A 20 -10.10 18.69 32.04
CA PRO A 20 -10.45 18.05 33.30
C PRO A 20 -9.30 17.23 33.91
N GLU A 21 -8.14 17.15 33.24
CA GLU A 21 -6.96 16.45 33.74
C GLU A 21 -6.39 17.07 35.04
N PRO A 22 -5.92 16.25 36.00
CA PRO A 22 -5.41 16.75 37.28
C PRO A 22 -4.07 17.48 37.15
N SER A 23 -3.93 18.62 37.84
CA SER A 23 -2.69 19.41 37.86
C SER A 23 -1.59 18.86 38.77
N GLY A 24 -1.84 17.75 39.48
CA GLY A 24 -0.96 17.15 40.48
C GLY A 24 -1.13 17.75 41.87
N ARG A 25 -1.97 17.15 42.71
CA ARG A 25 -1.99 17.41 44.17
C ARG A 25 -0.85 16.65 44.85
N LYS A 26 -0.33 17.18 45.97
CA LYS A 26 0.66 16.44 46.79
C LYS A 26 0.01 15.13 47.27
N PRO A 27 0.63 13.96 47.04
CA PRO A 27 0.07 12.69 47.48
C PRO A 27 -0.04 12.66 49.01
N ARG A 28 -1.14 12.11 49.53
CA ARG A 28 -1.17 11.61 50.92
C ARG A 28 -0.13 10.47 50.99
N LYS A 29 0.75 10.50 51.99
CA LYS A 29 1.68 9.39 52.25
C LYS A 29 0.85 8.15 52.55
N ASP A 30 0.72 7.25 51.58
CA ASP A 30 0.24 5.90 51.84
C ASP A 30 1.37 5.12 52.52
N SER A 31 1.05 4.58 53.69
CA SER A 31 2.00 3.91 54.61
C SER A 31 2.27 2.44 54.26
N THR A 32 1.96 2.00 53.04
CA THR A 32 1.98 0.58 52.64
C THR A 32 3.22 0.15 51.86
N GLY A 33 4.01 1.10 51.32
CA GLY A 33 5.27 0.82 50.62
C GLY A 33 5.12 0.12 49.24
N LEU A 34 3.89 -0.16 48.79
CA LEU A 34 3.60 -0.80 47.51
C LEU A 34 3.53 0.24 46.38
N LEU A 35 4.27 0.00 45.29
CA LEU A 35 4.27 0.88 44.12
C LEU A 35 3.04 0.58 43.25
N ARG A 36 2.34 1.63 42.79
CA ARG A 36 1.10 1.47 42.01
C ARG A 36 1.36 1.41 40.51
N TYR A 37 0.50 0.73 39.78
CA TYR A 37 0.43 0.82 38.32
C TYR A 37 -1.00 1.05 37.86
N CYS A 38 -1.14 1.61 36.66
CA CYS A 38 -2.42 1.69 35.98
C CYS A 38 -2.24 1.53 34.47
N VAL A 39 -3.30 1.09 33.82
CA VAL A 39 -3.43 1.05 32.37
C VAL A 39 -4.69 1.82 32.00
N GLN A 40 -4.54 2.90 31.26
CA GLN A 40 -5.67 3.70 30.78
C GLN A 40 -5.94 3.39 29.32
N LYS A 41 -7.18 3.04 28.98
CA LYS A 41 -7.61 2.94 27.57
C LYS A 41 -8.00 4.34 27.12
N HIS A 42 -7.38 4.79 26.03
CA HIS A 42 -7.45 6.17 25.58
C HIS A 42 -7.84 6.23 24.10
N ASP A 43 -9.05 6.71 23.84
CA ASP A 43 -9.58 6.94 22.49
C ASP A 43 -9.30 8.36 22.01
N ALA A 44 -8.02 8.61 21.71
CA ALA A 44 -7.55 9.87 21.12
C ALA A 44 -7.75 9.88 19.58
N SER A 45 -6.81 10.45 18.82
CA SER A 45 -6.82 10.31 17.34
C SER A 45 -6.78 8.84 16.86
N ARG A 46 -6.30 7.93 17.71
CA ARG A 46 -6.32 6.48 17.57
C ARG A 46 -6.42 5.86 18.96
N LEU A 47 -7.17 4.77 19.08
CA LEU A 47 -7.26 3.98 20.30
C LEU A 47 -5.88 3.41 20.68
N HIS A 48 -5.48 3.61 21.94
CA HIS A 48 -4.27 3.01 22.51
C HIS A 48 -4.46 2.81 24.03
N TYR A 49 -3.51 2.09 24.64
CA TYR A 49 -3.50 1.85 26.09
C TYR A 49 -2.26 2.49 26.70
N ASP A 50 -2.44 3.46 27.58
CA ASP A 50 -1.36 4.10 28.32
C ASP A 50 -1.00 3.24 29.54
N PHE A 51 0.13 2.52 29.47
CA PHE A 51 0.68 1.71 30.55
C PHE A 51 1.58 2.56 31.44
N ARG A 52 1.36 2.54 32.76
CA ARG A 52 2.05 3.46 33.69
C ARG A 52 2.49 2.77 34.97
N LEU A 53 3.72 3.05 35.40
CA LEU A 53 4.32 2.55 36.65
C LEU A 53 4.70 3.71 37.57
N GLU A 54 4.30 3.65 38.84
CA GLU A 54 4.75 4.60 39.87
C GLU A 54 6.23 4.38 40.18
N LEU A 55 7.05 5.43 40.00
CA LEU A 55 8.43 5.47 40.43
C LEU A 55 8.87 6.92 40.71
N ASP A 56 9.60 7.12 41.81
CA ASP A 56 10.13 8.42 42.24
C ASP A 56 9.05 9.52 42.35
N GLY A 57 7.84 9.14 42.80
CA GLY A 57 6.72 10.07 43.02
C GLY A 57 6.01 10.54 41.75
N THR A 58 6.21 9.84 40.62
CA THR A 58 5.54 10.09 39.34
C THR A 58 5.16 8.80 38.64
N LEU A 59 4.26 8.87 37.66
CA LEU A 59 3.92 7.77 36.78
C LEU A 59 4.80 7.78 35.53
N LYS A 60 5.77 6.84 35.46
CA LYS A 60 6.53 6.55 34.23
C LYS A 60 5.59 5.91 33.23
N SER A 61 5.55 6.44 32.01
CA SER A 61 4.40 6.21 31.11
C SER A 61 4.79 5.76 29.71
N TRP A 62 4.02 4.82 29.15
CA TRP A 62 4.18 4.30 27.80
C TRP A 62 2.83 4.13 27.08
N ALA A 63 2.72 4.65 25.86
CA ALA A 63 1.58 4.40 25.00
C ALA A 63 1.76 3.06 24.26
N VAL A 64 0.82 2.13 24.44
CA VAL A 64 0.82 0.78 23.87
C VAL A 64 -0.35 0.65 22.86
N PRO A 65 -0.11 0.85 21.55
CA PRO A 65 -1.19 0.98 20.57
C PRO A 65 -2.08 -0.27 20.45
N LYS A 66 -1.50 -1.47 20.60
CA LYS A 66 -2.25 -2.74 20.56
C LYS A 66 -2.53 -3.32 21.95
N GLY A 67 -2.39 -2.53 23.03
CA GLY A 67 -2.61 -2.94 24.43
C GLY A 67 -1.67 -4.01 24.98
N PRO A 68 -1.72 -4.28 26.30
CA PRO A 68 -1.05 -5.42 26.94
C PRO A 68 -1.57 -6.77 26.43
N CYS A 69 -0.78 -7.83 26.57
CA CYS A 69 -1.12 -9.17 26.07
C CYS A 69 -0.52 -10.24 26.97
N LEU A 70 -1.33 -11.22 27.39
CA LEU A 70 -0.93 -12.28 28.30
C LEU A 70 -0.14 -13.41 27.61
N ASP A 71 0.05 -13.33 26.30
CA ASP A 71 0.84 -14.30 25.54
C ASP A 71 2.35 -13.93 25.54
N PRO A 72 3.23 -14.77 26.12
CA PRO A 72 4.67 -14.51 26.13
C PRO A 72 5.34 -14.51 24.76
N ALA A 73 4.71 -15.08 23.73
CA ALA A 73 5.23 -15.05 22.36
C ALA A 73 4.97 -13.71 21.66
N VAL A 74 4.06 -12.88 22.20
CA VAL A 74 3.63 -11.62 21.59
C VAL A 74 4.33 -10.43 22.23
N LYS A 75 5.11 -9.68 21.44
CA LYS A 75 5.78 -8.45 21.87
C LYS A 75 4.95 -7.24 21.49
N ARG A 76 4.49 -6.45 22.47
CA ARG A 76 3.66 -5.26 22.24
C ARG A 76 4.52 -4.00 22.23
N LEU A 77 4.48 -3.22 21.15
CA LEU A 77 5.21 -1.96 21.06
C LEU A 77 4.68 -0.97 22.11
N ALA A 78 5.58 -0.38 22.90
CA ALA A 78 5.30 0.57 23.97
C ALA A 78 6.17 1.83 23.75
N VAL A 79 5.54 2.96 23.46
CA VAL A 79 6.23 4.23 23.18
C VAL A 79 6.32 5.04 24.46
N GLN A 80 7.53 5.34 24.94
CA GLN A 80 7.70 6.12 26.17
C GLN A 80 7.20 7.56 25.96
N VAL A 81 6.37 8.05 26.88
CA VAL A 81 5.80 9.41 26.88
C VAL A 81 6.21 10.15 28.16
N GLU A 82 5.82 11.43 28.30
CA GLU A 82 6.16 12.20 29.50
C GLU A 82 5.59 11.58 30.79
N ASP A 83 6.23 11.86 31.92
CA ASP A 83 5.76 11.41 33.24
C ASP A 83 4.46 12.11 33.63
N HIS A 84 3.58 11.40 34.35
CA HIS A 84 2.28 11.94 34.79
C HIS A 84 2.21 12.03 36.32
N PRO A 85 1.38 12.92 36.88
CA PRO A 85 1.20 13.01 38.33
C PRO A 85 0.43 11.78 38.85
N LEU A 86 0.64 11.43 40.13
CA LEU A 86 0.07 10.19 40.71
C LEU A 86 -1.46 10.19 40.72
N ASP A 87 -2.10 11.34 40.91
CA ASP A 87 -3.55 11.51 40.86
C ASP A 87 -4.14 11.30 39.45
N TYR A 88 -3.30 11.24 38.41
CA TYR A 88 -3.72 10.86 37.07
C TYR A 88 -4.06 9.37 36.94
N ALA A 89 -3.57 8.51 37.84
CA ALA A 89 -3.81 7.06 37.77
C ALA A 89 -5.30 6.70 37.87
N ASP A 90 -6.08 7.52 38.55
CA ASP A 90 -7.51 7.32 38.81
C ASP A 90 -8.40 8.17 37.88
N PHE A 91 -7.82 8.86 36.88
CA PHE A 91 -8.56 9.77 36.01
C PHE A 91 -9.34 9.01 34.92
N GLU A 92 -10.64 9.30 34.84
CA GLU A 92 -11.53 8.98 33.74
C GLU A 92 -12.27 10.23 33.26
N GLY A 93 -12.42 10.39 31.94
CA GLY A 93 -13.14 11.53 31.39
C GLY A 93 -12.83 11.82 29.93
N SER A 94 -13.49 12.85 29.41
CA SER A 94 -13.35 13.33 28.04
C SER A 94 -12.42 14.53 27.99
N ILE A 95 -11.27 14.41 27.33
CA ILE A 95 -10.35 15.53 27.11
C ILE A 95 -10.83 16.32 25.87
N PRO A 96 -11.14 17.63 26.01
CA PRO A 96 -11.78 18.39 24.93
C PRO A 96 -10.92 18.49 23.66
N GLN A 97 -11.58 18.61 22.51
CA GLN A 97 -10.92 18.75 21.21
C GLN A 97 -10.03 20.01 21.17
N GLY A 98 -8.83 19.89 20.60
CA GLY A 98 -7.84 20.96 20.57
C GLY A 98 -6.85 20.94 21.74
N HIS A 99 -7.11 20.12 22.77
CA HIS A 99 -6.16 19.87 23.86
C HIS A 99 -5.25 18.68 23.55
N TYR A 100 -4.07 18.67 24.17
CA TYR A 100 -3.11 17.58 24.01
C TYR A 100 -3.68 16.30 24.62
N GLY A 101 -3.82 15.24 23.81
CA GLY A 101 -4.51 14.02 24.24
C GLY A 101 -6.03 14.10 24.16
N ALA A 102 -6.60 14.96 23.32
CA ALA A 102 -8.05 15.01 23.10
C ALA A 102 -8.63 13.63 22.75
N GLY A 103 -9.63 13.19 23.53
CA GLY A 103 -10.14 11.83 23.50
C GLY A 103 -10.80 11.41 24.80
N ASP A 104 -11.50 10.29 24.78
CA ASP A 104 -12.07 9.69 26.00
C ASP A 104 -11.05 8.77 26.65
N VAL A 105 -10.94 8.85 27.98
CA VAL A 105 -10.00 8.07 28.81
C VAL A 105 -10.79 7.31 29.87
N ILE A 106 -10.53 6.00 29.98
CA ILE A 106 -10.97 5.16 31.11
C ILE A 106 -9.78 4.45 31.74
N VAL A 107 -9.89 4.10 33.02
CA VAL A 107 -8.93 3.24 33.73
C VAL A 107 -9.30 1.79 33.41
N TRP A 108 -8.55 1.18 32.50
CA TRP A 108 -8.79 -0.18 32.02
C TRP A 108 -8.24 -1.24 32.98
N ASP A 109 -7.16 -0.95 33.69
CA ASP A 109 -6.62 -1.82 34.74
C ASP A 109 -5.84 -1.00 35.78
N ARG A 110 -5.75 -1.52 37.00
CA ARG A 110 -5.02 -0.91 38.12
C ARG A 110 -4.53 -1.98 39.09
N GLY A 111 -3.48 -1.65 39.83
CA GLY A 111 -3.01 -2.53 40.89
C GLY A 111 -1.67 -2.11 41.46
N ALA A 112 -0.99 -3.06 42.10
CA ALA A 112 0.38 -2.91 42.57
C ALA A 112 1.37 -3.54 41.57
N TRP A 113 2.59 -3.00 41.54
CA TRP A 113 3.70 -3.63 40.83
C TRP A 113 4.91 -3.78 41.74
N THR A 114 5.64 -4.86 41.53
CA THR A 114 6.85 -5.19 42.28
C THR A 114 8.03 -5.29 41.31
N PRO A 115 9.05 -4.41 41.39
CA PRO A 115 10.25 -4.54 40.59
C PRO A 115 11.01 -5.83 40.96
N LEU A 116 11.47 -6.58 39.97
CA LEU A 116 12.29 -7.78 40.19
C LEU A 116 13.79 -7.47 40.26
N ASP A 117 14.19 -6.33 39.69
CA ASP A 117 15.55 -5.77 39.69
C ASP A 117 15.47 -4.27 40.10
N ASP A 118 16.60 -3.57 40.27
CA ASP A 118 16.55 -2.11 40.54
C ASP A 118 15.84 -1.38 39.36
N PRO A 119 14.70 -0.73 39.62
CA PRO A 119 13.90 -0.16 38.54
C PRO A 119 14.55 1.07 37.89
N ARG A 120 15.44 1.79 38.60
CA ARG A 120 16.14 2.95 38.04
C ARG A 120 17.21 2.50 37.06
N GLU A 121 17.99 1.51 37.46
CA GLU A 121 19.01 0.90 36.60
C GLU A 121 18.37 0.23 35.38
N GLY A 122 17.24 -0.46 35.56
CA GLY A 122 16.49 -1.08 34.46
C GLY A 122 15.97 -0.08 33.43
N LEU A 123 15.46 1.07 33.87
CA LEU A 123 15.02 2.14 32.96
C LEU A 123 16.17 2.79 32.18
N GLU A 124 17.34 2.95 32.82
CA GLU A 124 18.54 3.50 32.19
C GLU A 124 19.11 2.55 31.15
N LYS A 125 19.31 1.28 31.53
CA LYS A 125 19.86 0.23 30.65
C LYS A 125 18.91 -0.21 29.55
N GLY A 126 17.62 0.09 29.68
CA GLY A 126 16.62 -0.30 28.69
C GLY A 126 16.04 -1.69 28.89
N HIS A 127 16.09 -2.24 30.10
CA HIS A 127 15.45 -3.52 30.43
C HIS A 127 14.91 -3.50 31.85
N LEU A 128 13.59 -3.53 32.00
CA LEU A 128 12.90 -3.52 33.28
C LEU A 128 12.07 -4.80 33.44
N SER A 129 12.35 -5.58 34.47
CA SER A 129 11.59 -6.79 34.83
C SER A 129 10.77 -6.52 36.10
N PHE A 130 9.50 -6.89 36.09
CA PHE A 130 8.59 -6.62 37.21
C PHE A 130 7.45 -7.64 37.26
N ALA A 131 6.79 -7.74 38.42
CA ALA A 131 5.53 -8.43 38.58
C ALA A 131 4.38 -7.42 38.74
N LEU A 132 3.24 -7.73 38.13
CA LEU A 132 1.98 -7.00 38.31
C LEU A 132 1.03 -7.82 39.16
N ASP A 133 0.32 -7.12 40.03
CA ASP A 133 -0.83 -7.62 40.77
C ASP A 133 -1.95 -6.58 40.61
N GLY A 134 -2.72 -6.71 39.53
CA GLY A 134 -3.91 -5.89 39.32
C GLY A 134 -5.10 -6.70 38.88
N GLU A 135 -6.20 -6.00 38.65
CA GLU A 135 -7.51 -6.60 38.44
C GLU A 135 -7.60 -7.41 37.15
N LYS A 136 -6.84 -7.01 36.11
CA LYS A 136 -6.80 -7.72 34.82
C LYS A 136 -5.44 -8.29 34.47
N LEU A 137 -4.35 -7.63 34.83
CA LEU A 137 -3.00 -8.09 34.54
C LEU A 137 -2.32 -8.55 35.83
N SER A 138 -1.83 -9.79 35.77
CA SER A 138 -1.12 -10.44 36.88
C SER A 138 0.15 -11.14 36.38
N GLY A 139 1.05 -11.46 37.30
CA GLY A 139 2.28 -12.20 37.01
C GLY A 139 3.43 -11.31 36.51
N ARG A 140 4.48 -11.92 35.96
CA ARG A 140 5.73 -11.27 35.56
C ARG A 140 5.68 -10.72 34.14
N TRP A 141 6.33 -9.58 33.94
CA TRP A 141 6.38 -8.79 32.72
C TRP A 141 7.77 -8.16 32.52
N HIS A 142 8.06 -7.81 31.27
CA HIS A 142 9.28 -7.11 30.88
C HIS A 142 8.97 -5.91 29.99
N LEU A 143 9.68 -4.80 30.24
CA LEU A 143 9.82 -3.68 29.32
C LEU A 143 11.24 -3.68 28.74
N ILE A 144 11.36 -3.85 27.42
CA ILE A 144 12.66 -3.97 26.72
C ILE A 144 12.80 -2.83 25.70
N ARG A 145 13.76 -1.92 25.90
CA ARG A 145 14.06 -0.82 24.98
C ARG A 145 14.68 -1.34 23.69
N THR A 146 14.21 -0.84 22.57
CA THR A 146 14.63 -1.24 21.23
C THR A 146 15.59 -0.23 20.62
N ASN A 147 16.37 -0.66 19.62
CA ASN A 147 17.25 0.22 18.84
C ASN A 147 16.54 0.91 17.66
N LEU A 148 15.20 0.87 17.62
CA LEU A 148 14.41 1.45 16.55
C LEU A 148 14.47 2.99 16.63
N ARG A 149 14.76 3.66 15.50
CA ARG A 149 14.83 5.13 15.45
C ARG A 149 13.42 5.74 15.49
N GLY A 150 13.12 6.52 16.52
CA GLY A 150 11.86 7.25 16.70
C GLY A 150 12.06 8.59 17.40
N LYS A 151 11.02 9.44 17.41
CA LYS A 151 11.04 10.73 18.16
C LYS A 151 11.08 10.55 19.67
N GLN A 152 10.58 9.41 20.17
CA GLN A 152 10.58 9.02 21.58
C GLN A 152 11.17 7.60 21.72
N PRO A 153 11.77 7.25 22.87
CA PRO A 153 12.29 5.91 23.11
C PRO A 153 11.22 4.82 22.92
N GLN A 154 11.55 3.80 22.12
CA GLN A 154 10.65 2.70 21.77
C GLN A 154 10.98 1.46 22.60
N TRP A 155 9.98 0.89 23.25
CA TRP A 155 10.09 -0.30 24.10
C TRP A 155 9.16 -1.42 23.61
N PHE A 156 9.39 -2.64 24.09
CA PHE A 156 8.43 -3.74 24.01
C PHE A 156 7.94 -4.07 25.41
N LEU A 157 6.62 -4.09 25.60
CA LEU A 157 5.96 -4.72 26.74
C LEU A 157 5.72 -6.19 26.40
N VAL A 158 6.23 -7.09 27.23
CA VAL A 158 6.22 -8.54 26.99
C VAL A 158 5.81 -9.27 28.26
N LYS A 159 4.84 -10.19 28.17
CA LYS A 159 4.49 -11.07 29.27
C LYS A 159 5.58 -12.12 29.46
N ALA A 160 6.01 -12.37 30.69
CA ALA A 160 6.92 -13.47 30.98
C ALA A 160 6.17 -14.81 30.97
N LYS A 161 6.89 -15.91 30.67
CA LYS A 161 6.38 -17.26 30.84
C LYS A 161 6.25 -17.57 32.34
N ASP A 162 5.03 -17.58 32.85
CA ASP A 162 4.66 -17.98 34.21
C ASP A 162 3.22 -18.51 34.24
N GLY A 163 2.68 -18.77 35.43
CA GLY A 163 1.34 -19.36 35.61
C GLY A 163 0.18 -18.48 35.11
N GLU A 164 0.39 -17.17 34.97
CA GLU A 164 -0.63 -16.22 34.50
C GLU A 164 -0.56 -16.00 32.98
N ALA A 165 0.42 -16.61 32.30
CA ALA A 165 0.56 -16.52 30.86
C ALA A 165 -0.54 -17.31 30.13
N ARG A 166 -1.22 -16.65 29.19
CA ARG A 166 -2.27 -17.25 28.36
C ARG A 166 -2.00 -16.96 26.90
N SER A 167 -2.08 -18.00 26.07
CA SER A 167 -1.90 -17.87 24.63
C SER A 167 -3.00 -17.00 24.01
N LEU A 168 -2.63 -16.12 23.08
CA LEU A 168 -3.54 -15.08 22.57
C LEU A 168 -4.74 -15.65 21.80
N ASP A 169 -4.56 -16.81 21.17
CA ASP A 169 -5.63 -17.58 20.50
C ASP A 169 -6.70 -18.09 21.49
N ARG A 170 -6.32 -18.32 22.75
CA ARG A 170 -7.23 -18.85 23.78
C ARG A 170 -7.87 -17.76 24.64
N PHE A 171 -7.20 -16.63 24.82
CA PHE A 171 -7.70 -15.56 25.67
C PHE A 171 -7.06 -14.22 25.33
N ASP A 172 -7.86 -13.31 24.78
CA ASP A 172 -7.48 -11.92 24.58
C ASP A 172 -8.09 -11.03 25.67
N VAL A 173 -7.26 -10.69 26.67
CA VAL A 173 -7.69 -9.88 27.83
C VAL A 173 -8.33 -8.55 27.41
N LEU A 174 -7.96 -7.98 26.25
CA LEU A 174 -8.52 -6.72 25.77
C LEU A 174 -9.95 -6.86 25.24
N LYS A 175 -10.31 -8.03 24.70
CA LYS A 175 -11.66 -8.35 24.22
C LYS A 175 -12.56 -8.86 25.34
N GLU A 176 -12.01 -9.73 26.18
CA GLU A 176 -12.73 -10.42 27.24
C GLU A 176 -13.01 -9.51 28.44
N ARG A 177 -12.17 -8.51 28.68
CA ARG A 177 -12.34 -7.55 29.78
C ARG A 177 -12.14 -6.11 29.30
N PRO A 178 -13.02 -5.57 28.44
CA PRO A 178 -12.82 -4.27 27.78
C PRO A 178 -13.15 -3.04 28.64
N ASP A 179 -13.84 -3.25 29.77
CA ASP A 179 -14.49 -2.20 30.56
C ASP A 179 -13.56 -1.50 31.54
N SER A 180 -14.00 -0.38 32.10
CA SER A 180 -13.30 0.28 33.20
C SER A 180 -13.36 -0.58 34.46
N VAL A 181 -12.26 -0.61 35.23
CA VAL A 181 -12.23 -1.19 36.59
C VAL A 181 -12.81 -0.25 37.65
N LEU A 182 -12.97 1.03 37.33
CA LEU A 182 -13.52 2.04 38.25
C LEU A 182 -15.01 2.29 38.06
N SER A 183 -15.47 2.35 36.82
CA SER A 183 -16.82 2.78 36.49
C SER A 183 -17.63 1.77 35.68
N GLU A 184 -17.05 0.61 35.38
CA GLU A 184 -17.63 -0.42 34.47
C GLU A 184 -17.94 0.11 33.06
N ARG A 185 -17.48 1.32 32.72
CA ARG A 185 -17.70 1.95 31.41
C ARG A 185 -16.82 1.30 30.36
N THR A 186 -17.38 0.94 29.22
CA THR A 186 -16.61 0.59 28.02
C THR A 186 -16.32 1.83 27.19
N LEU A 187 -15.07 1.99 26.72
CA LEU A 187 -14.80 2.88 25.58
C LEU A 187 -15.02 2.11 24.29
N LEU A 188 -16.07 2.46 23.57
CA LEU A 188 -16.21 2.15 22.15
C LEU A 188 -15.28 3.09 21.39
N PRO A 189 -14.51 2.60 20.38
CA PRO A 189 -13.72 3.49 19.55
C PRO A 189 -14.63 4.55 18.93
N ARG A 190 -14.15 5.78 18.77
CA ARG A 190 -14.65 6.74 17.78
C ARG A 190 -14.46 6.15 16.38
N HIS A 191 -15.30 5.17 16.04
CA HIS A 191 -15.94 5.20 14.75
C HIS A 191 -16.58 6.57 14.67
N GLY A 192 -16.18 7.39 13.70
CA GLY A 192 -16.94 8.59 13.40
C GLY A 192 -18.40 8.19 13.38
N GLU A 193 -19.24 8.89 14.16
CA GLU A 193 -20.67 8.79 14.05
C GLU A 193 -21.00 8.93 12.56
N ALA A 194 -21.21 7.79 11.91
CA ALA A 194 -22.05 7.74 10.77
C ALA A 194 -23.40 8.21 11.32
N ALA A 195 -23.73 9.47 11.07
CA ALA A 195 -25.11 9.87 10.96
C ALA A 195 -25.81 8.73 10.23
N THR A 196 -26.77 8.08 10.90
CA THR A 196 -27.65 7.09 10.29
C THR A 196 -28.07 7.65 8.93
N PRO A 197 -27.58 7.10 7.80
CA PRO A 197 -28.15 7.46 6.53
C PRO A 197 -29.56 6.93 6.62
N ALA A 198 -30.54 7.83 6.51
CA ALA A 198 -31.92 7.46 6.31
C ALA A 198 -31.95 6.31 5.30
N ALA A 199 -32.48 5.16 5.73
CA ALA A 199 -32.55 3.97 4.92
C ALA A 199 -33.16 4.33 3.56
N ARG A 200 -32.32 4.38 2.51
CA ARG A 200 -32.85 4.25 1.16
C ARG A 200 -33.40 2.84 1.10
N PRO A 201 -34.65 2.66 0.63
CA PRO A 201 -35.31 1.38 0.72
C PRO A 201 -34.44 0.35 0.00
N ALA A 202 -34.13 -0.74 0.71
CA ALA A 202 -33.71 -1.97 0.07
C ALA A 202 -34.70 -2.19 -1.08
N ARG A 203 -34.19 -2.26 -2.31
CA ARG A 203 -34.97 -2.91 -3.35
C ARG A 203 -35.11 -4.35 -2.87
N ARG A 204 -36.25 -4.64 -2.23
CA ARG A 204 -36.81 -5.99 -2.18
C ARG A 204 -36.75 -6.49 -3.62
N GLY A 205 -35.77 -7.32 -3.93
CA GLY A 205 -35.89 -8.24 -5.04
C GLY A 205 -37.22 -8.94 -4.83
N LYS A 206 -38.06 -8.95 -5.87
CA LYS A 206 -39.31 -9.70 -5.84
C LYS A 206 -38.97 -11.16 -5.53
N SER A 207 -39.13 -11.57 -4.28
CA SER A 207 -39.36 -12.98 -3.96
C SER A 207 -40.73 -13.35 -4.52
N GLY A 208 -40.79 -14.46 -5.26
CA GLY A 208 -42.06 -15.04 -5.69
C GLY A 208 -42.14 -15.66 -7.08
N GLY A 209 -41.05 -15.78 -7.83
CA GLY A 209 -41.04 -16.55 -9.08
C GLY A 209 -39.95 -17.62 -9.06
N LYS A 210 -40.32 -18.90 -9.10
CA LYS A 210 -39.36 -20.00 -9.33
C LYS A 210 -38.59 -19.69 -10.61
N THR A 211 -37.32 -19.35 -10.46
CA THR A 211 -36.48 -19.03 -11.62
C THR A 211 -36.07 -20.37 -12.25
N PRO A 212 -36.00 -20.49 -13.58
CA PRO A 212 -35.47 -21.71 -14.21
C PRO A 212 -34.01 -21.93 -13.79
N MET A 213 -33.65 -23.18 -13.45
CA MET A 213 -32.29 -23.49 -13.04
C MET A 213 -31.34 -23.36 -14.24
N PRO A 214 -30.21 -22.64 -14.12
CA PRO A 214 -29.24 -22.55 -15.21
C PRO A 214 -28.60 -23.91 -15.52
N GLU A 215 -28.43 -24.20 -16.82
CA GLU A 215 -27.72 -25.39 -17.30
C GLU A 215 -26.25 -25.44 -16.86
N TRP A 216 -25.60 -24.27 -16.82
CA TRP A 216 -24.22 -24.11 -16.39
C TRP A 216 -24.02 -22.76 -15.71
N ILE A 217 -23.33 -22.77 -14.57
CA ILE A 217 -22.84 -21.57 -13.89
C ILE A 217 -21.32 -21.61 -13.91
N ALA A 218 -20.69 -20.75 -14.71
CA ALA A 218 -19.24 -20.65 -14.69
C ALA A 218 -18.76 -20.07 -13.33
N PRO A 219 -17.66 -20.60 -12.75
CA PRO A 219 -17.16 -20.13 -11.46
C PRO A 219 -16.73 -18.66 -11.47
N GLU A 220 -16.91 -17.96 -10.35
CA GLU A 220 -16.27 -16.67 -10.11
C GLU A 220 -14.76 -16.84 -9.90
N LEU A 221 -13.95 -15.98 -10.53
CA LEU A 221 -12.48 -16.10 -10.48
C LEU A 221 -11.86 -14.97 -9.67
N ALA A 222 -11.03 -15.32 -8.69
CA ALA A 222 -10.37 -14.36 -7.83
C ALA A 222 -9.25 -13.58 -8.53
N SER A 223 -9.11 -12.28 -8.25
CA SER A 223 -8.00 -11.43 -8.70
C SER A 223 -6.83 -11.47 -7.72
N LEU A 224 -5.59 -11.66 -8.19
CA LEU A 224 -4.39 -11.58 -7.35
C LEU A 224 -4.18 -10.13 -6.91
N VAL A 225 -3.92 -9.87 -5.63
CA VAL A 225 -3.56 -8.54 -5.11
C VAL A 225 -2.35 -8.65 -4.19
N GLU A 226 -1.56 -7.57 -4.05
CA GLU A 226 -0.37 -7.56 -3.18
C GLU A 226 -0.70 -7.23 -1.73
N GLN A 227 -1.74 -6.44 -1.50
CA GLN A 227 -2.17 -6.03 -0.16
C GLN A 227 -3.69 -6.11 -0.02
N PRO A 228 -4.20 -6.40 1.19
CA PRO A 228 -5.61 -6.35 1.48
C PRO A 228 -6.23 -4.99 1.08
N PRO A 229 -7.27 -4.95 0.24
CA PRO A 229 -7.94 -3.72 -0.17
C PRO A 229 -8.71 -3.08 1.00
N ARG A 230 -8.97 -1.78 0.92
CA ARG A 230 -9.86 -1.08 1.86
C ARG A 230 -11.33 -1.49 1.65
N GLY A 231 -12.14 -1.40 2.71
CA GLY A 231 -13.57 -1.71 2.70
C GLY A 231 -13.91 -2.89 3.62
N GLU A 232 -15.15 -3.34 3.54
CA GLU A 232 -15.64 -4.50 4.29
C GLU A 232 -15.42 -5.78 3.47
N TRP A 233 -14.61 -6.69 4.01
CA TRP A 233 -14.19 -7.93 3.36
C TRP A 233 -14.22 -9.07 4.38
N ALA A 234 -14.73 -10.23 3.96
CA ALA A 234 -14.55 -11.49 4.65
C ALA A 234 -13.32 -12.20 4.08
N TYR A 235 -12.43 -12.68 4.95
CA TYR A 235 -11.25 -13.44 4.54
C TYR A 235 -11.38 -14.92 4.92
N GLU A 236 -10.98 -15.80 4.01
CA GLU A 236 -10.96 -17.26 4.19
C GLU A 236 -9.57 -17.80 3.79
N LEU A 237 -9.24 -19.02 4.22
CA LEU A 237 -7.99 -19.65 3.81
C LEU A 237 -7.98 -19.87 2.30
N LYS A 238 -6.86 -19.54 1.65
CA LYS A 238 -6.69 -19.92 0.26
C LYS A 238 -6.35 -21.40 0.19
N LEU A 239 -7.27 -22.15 -0.38
CA LEU A 239 -7.10 -23.55 -0.74
C LEU A 239 -6.35 -23.65 -2.08
N ASP A 240 -5.62 -24.76 -2.23
CA ASP A 240 -4.74 -25.03 -3.37
C ASP A 240 -5.10 -26.36 -4.03
N GLY A 241 -6.36 -26.46 -4.47
CA GLY A 241 -7.00 -27.69 -4.92
C GLY A 241 -7.65 -27.61 -6.31
N TYR A 242 -8.54 -28.56 -6.59
CA TYR A 242 -9.33 -28.55 -7.83
C TYR A 242 -10.69 -27.87 -7.61
N ARG A 243 -10.96 -26.80 -8.37
CA ARG A 243 -12.24 -26.09 -8.34
C ARG A 243 -13.35 -26.96 -8.93
N LEU A 244 -14.45 -27.10 -8.19
CA LEU A 244 -15.58 -27.95 -8.56
C LEU A 244 -16.90 -27.19 -8.33
N MET A 245 -17.86 -27.42 -9.22
CA MET A 245 -19.23 -26.94 -9.14
C MET A 245 -20.16 -28.14 -8.97
N SER A 246 -21.04 -28.12 -7.96
CA SER A 246 -22.03 -29.17 -7.76
C SER A 246 -23.37 -28.73 -8.28
N ARG A 247 -23.90 -29.40 -9.29
CA ARG A 247 -25.27 -29.23 -9.79
C ARG A 247 -26.13 -30.33 -9.17
N ILE A 248 -27.21 -29.95 -8.50
CA ILE A 248 -28.22 -30.86 -7.97
C ILE A 248 -29.52 -30.60 -8.72
N GLU A 249 -30.05 -31.61 -9.39
CA GLU A 249 -31.27 -31.51 -10.18
C GLU A 249 -32.15 -32.72 -9.94
N ASP A 250 -33.36 -32.47 -9.42
CA ASP A 250 -34.31 -33.50 -9.01
C ASP A 250 -33.66 -34.55 -8.09
N GLY A 251 -32.75 -34.09 -7.21
CA GLY A 251 -31.97 -34.91 -6.27
C GLY A 251 -30.71 -35.57 -6.85
N HIS A 252 -30.48 -35.51 -8.16
CA HIS A 252 -29.29 -36.07 -8.80
C HIS A 252 -28.12 -35.10 -8.74
N VAL A 253 -26.98 -35.57 -8.21
CA VAL A 253 -25.76 -34.77 -8.06
C VAL A 253 -24.86 -34.96 -9.28
N ARG A 254 -24.39 -33.84 -9.85
CA ARG A 254 -23.28 -33.80 -10.81
C ARG A 254 -22.16 -32.91 -10.31
N LEU A 255 -20.95 -33.44 -10.34
CA LEU A 255 -19.72 -32.79 -9.89
C LEU A 255 -18.92 -32.32 -11.11
N LEU A 256 -19.03 -31.04 -11.43
CA LEU A 256 -18.52 -30.47 -12.66
C LEU A 256 -17.24 -29.66 -12.38
N THR A 257 -16.15 -29.97 -13.09
CA THR A 257 -14.93 -29.16 -13.04
C THR A 257 -15.18 -27.74 -13.55
N ARG A 258 -14.22 -26.84 -13.34
CA ARG A 258 -14.25 -25.47 -13.86
C ARG A 258 -14.62 -25.33 -15.36
N ASN A 259 -14.31 -26.32 -16.20
CA ASN A 259 -14.61 -26.31 -17.64
C ASN A 259 -15.84 -27.15 -18.01
N GLY A 260 -16.61 -27.63 -17.03
CA GLY A 260 -17.84 -28.39 -17.22
C GLY A 260 -17.64 -29.90 -17.42
N HIS A 261 -16.43 -30.45 -17.27
CA HIS A 261 -16.23 -31.90 -17.28
C HIS A 261 -16.83 -32.54 -16.03
N ASP A 262 -17.59 -33.60 -16.23
CA ASP A 262 -18.22 -34.36 -15.17
C ASP A 262 -17.22 -35.33 -14.51
N TRP A 263 -17.01 -35.15 -13.21
CA TRP A 263 -16.13 -35.96 -12.36
C TRP A 263 -16.91 -36.77 -11.32
N THR A 264 -18.24 -36.87 -11.44
CA THR A 264 -19.11 -37.57 -10.48
C THR A 264 -18.65 -39.01 -10.24
N GLU A 265 -18.39 -39.77 -11.31
CA GLU A 265 -17.91 -41.16 -11.22
C GLU A 265 -16.55 -41.31 -10.52
N ARG A 266 -15.74 -40.25 -10.49
CA ARG A 266 -14.42 -40.25 -9.83
C ARG A 266 -14.52 -39.95 -8.33
N LEU A 267 -15.67 -39.47 -7.86
CA LEU A 267 -15.90 -38.94 -6.52
C LEU A 267 -17.23 -39.44 -5.90
N PRO A 268 -17.48 -40.76 -5.88
CA PRO A 268 -18.77 -41.32 -5.46
C PRO A 268 -19.10 -41.03 -3.98
N HIS A 269 -18.10 -40.87 -3.11
CA HIS A 269 -18.31 -40.53 -1.71
C HIS A 269 -18.83 -39.10 -1.54
N LEU A 270 -18.38 -38.15 -2.37
CA LEU A 270 -18.89 -36.76 -2.38
C LEU A 270 -20.27 -36.66 -2.99
N GLU A 271 -20.55 -37.45 -4.04
CA GLU A 271 -21.90 -37.57 -4.61
C GLU A 271 -22.90 -37.98 -3.52
N LYS A 272 -22.57 -39.05 -2.77
CA LYS A 272 -23.40 -39.55 -1.67
C LYS A 272 -23.58 -38.53 -0.55
N ALA A 273 -22.51 -37.82 -0.17
CA ALA A 273 -22.57 -36.77 0.85
C ALA A 273 -23.49 -35.62 0.43
N LEU A 274 -23.34 -35.12 -0.81
CA LEU A 274 -24.19 -34.05 -1.36
C LEU A 274 -25.66 -34.50 -1.50
N ALA A 275 -25.91 -35.73 -1.92
CA ALA A 275 -27.26 -36.29 -1.94
C ALA A 275 -27.88 -36.36 -0.53
N GLY A 276 -27.05 -36.63 0.49
CA GLY A 276 -27.44 -36.63 1.90
C GLY A 276 -27.85 -35.25 2.45
N LEU A 277 -27.66 -34.16 1.70
CA LEU A 277 -28.21 -32.84 2.04
C LEU A 277 -29.71 -32.73 1.73
N GLY A 278 -30.27 -33.66 0.94
CA GLY A 278 -31.71 -33.66 0.61
C GLY A 278 -32.16 -32.55 -0.33
N LEU A 279 -31.21 -31.87 -0.99
CA LEU A 279 -31.48 -30.78 -1.93
C LEU A 279 -32.09 -31.32 -3.24
N GLN A 280 -33.02 -30.57 -3.82
CA GLN A 280 -33.65 -30.91 -5.09
C GLN A 280 -33.05 -30.12 -6.25
N ARG A 281 -32.85 -28.81 -6.07
CA ARG A 281 -32.45 -27.90 -7.17
C ARG A 281 -31.49 -26.83 -6.71
N SER A 282 -30.20 -27.13 -6.76
CA SER A 282 -29.16 -26.29 -6.15
C SER A 282 -27.85 -26.29 -6.96
N TRP A 283 -27.12 -25.18 -6.90
CA TRP A 283 -25.74 -25.08 -7.35
C TRP A 283 -24.86 -24.68 -6.18
N LEU A 284 -23.80 -25.45 -5.91
CA LEU A 284 -22.80 -25.16 -4.90
C LEU A 284 -21.43 -24.98 -5.54
N ASP A 285 -20.61 -24.11 -4.96
CA ASP A 285 -19.27 -23.80 -5.45
C ASP A 285 -18.23 -24.05 -4.34
N GLY A 286 -17.22 -24.86 -4.66
CA GLY A 286 -16.24 -25.33 -3.70
C GLY A 286 -14.91 -25.75 -4.33
N GLU A 287 -14.01 -26.24 -3.49
CA GLU A 287 -12.70 -26.73 -3.91
C GLU A 287 -12.37 -28.07 -3.25
N LEU A 288 -11.85 -29.00 -4.06
CA LEU A 288 -11.40 -30.31 -3.61
C LEU A 288 -9.99 -30.21 -3.05
N VAL A 289 -9.78 -30.71 -1.83
CA VAL A 289 -8.48 -30.71 -1.16
C VAL A 289 -8.22 -32.05 -0.47
N VAL A 290 -6.95 -32.38 -0.30
CA VAL A 290 -6.47 -33.41 0.64
C VAL A 290 -5.63 -32.67 1.68
N LEU A 291 -5.77 -33.03 2.95
CA LEU A 291 -4.98 -32.45 4.03
C LEU A 291 -3.80 -33.36 4.38
N ASP A 292 -2.65 -32.77 4.71
CA ASP A 292 -1.50 -33.48 5.27
C ASP A 292 -1.67 -33.80 6.77
N GLU A 293 -0.66 -34.44 7.37
CA GLU A 293 -0.66 -34.82 8.80
C GLU A 293 -0.79 -33.62 9.74
N GLU A 294 -0.41 -32.42 9.29
CA GLU A 294 -0.56 -31.16 10.02
C GLU A 294 -1.85 -30.40 9.67
N GLY A 295 -2.75 -31.01 8.90
CA GLY A 295 -4.04 -30.45 8.51
C GLY A 295 -3.98 -29.38 7.41
N ARG A 296 -2.89 -29.30 6.64
CA ARG A 296 -2.70 -28.31 5.57
C ARG A 296 -3.05 -28.90 4.20
N PRO A 297 -3.60 -28.11 3.26
CA PRO A 297 -3.87 -28.59 1.91
C PRO A 297 -2.60 -29.04 1.18
N ASP A 298 -2.58 -30.29 0.72
CA ASP A 298 -1.51 -30.89 -0.08
C ASP A 298 -2.01 -31.24 -1.49
N PHE A 299 -1.56 -30.43 -2.45
CA PHE A 299 -1.92 -30.60 -3.85
C PHE A 299 -1.32 -31.87 -4.49
N GLN A 300 -0.13 -32.28 -4.07
CA GLN A 300 0.51 -33.49 -4.61
C GLN A 300 -0.22 -34.73 -4.11
N ALA A 301 -0.62 -34.75 -2.84
CA ALA A 301 -1.47 -35.79 -2.28
C ALA A 301 -2.82 -35.88 -3.00
N LEU A 302 -3.44 -34.73 -3.32
CA LEU A 302 -4.68 -34.67 -4.11
C LEU A 302 -4.52 -35.31 -5.50
N GLN A 303 -3.41 -35.06 -6.21
CA GLN A 303 -3.15 -35.71 -7.50
C GLN A 303 -3.02 -37.22 -7.35
N ASN A 304 -2.23 -37.67 -6.39
CA ASN A 304 -2.03 -39.10 -6.14
C ASN A 304 -3.36 -39.79 -5.81
N ALA A 305 -4.25 -39.15 -5.05
CA ALA A 305 -5.57 -39.68 -4.72
C ALA A 305 -6.43 -39.95 -5.97
N PHE A 306 -6.42 -39.05 -6.96
CA PHE A 306 -7.12 -39.23 -8.24
C PHE A 306 -6.50 -40.32 -9.13
N GLU A 307 -5.21 -40.56 -9.00
CA GLU A 307 -4.45 -41.50 -9.83
C GLU A 307 -4.49 -42.92 -9.27
N GLU A 308 -4.48 -43.06 -7.95
CA GLU A 308 -4.54 -44.34 -7.23
C GLU A 308 -5.99 -44.83 -7.02
N GLY A 309 -6.99 -44.04 -7.44
CA GLY A 309 -8.41 -44.35 -7.22
C GLY A 309 -8.82 -44.25 -5.74
N ARG A 310 -8.02 -43.59 -4.90
CA ARG A 310 -8.25 -43.41 -3.46
C ARG A 310 -8.96 -42.08 -3.17
N GLY A 311 -10.12 -41.90 -3.79
CA GLY A 311 -10.89 -40.67 -3.68
C GLY A 311 -11.40 -40.36 -2.28
N GLU A 312 -11.50 -41.35 -1.39
CA GLU A 312 -12.23 -41.25 -0.12
C GLU A 312 -11.65 -40.22 0.88
N ASN A 313 -10.36 -39.88 0.77
CA ASN A 313 -9.71 -38.87 1.62
C ASN A 313 -9.83 -37.44 1.04
N ILE A 314 -10.48 -37.28 -0.11
CA ILE A 314 -10.68 -35.97 -0.74
C ILE A 314 -11.86 -35.28 -0.05
N LEU A 315 -11.57 -34.14 0.55
CA LEU A 315 -12.56 -33.24 1.14
C LEU A 315 -13.06 -32.25 0.10
N TYR A 316 -14.32 -31.83 0.22
CA TYR A 316 -14.90 -30.80 -0.61
C TYR A 316 -15.29 -29.58 0.23
N VAL A 317 -14.47 -28.53 0.12
CA VAL A 317 -14.64 -27.31 0.90
C VAL A 317 -15.49 -26.32 0.10
N LEU A 318 -16.73 -26.14 0.55
CA LEU A 318 -17.76 -25.28 -0.03
C LEU A 318 -17.65 -23.85 0.53
N PHE A 319 -17.77 -22.84 -0.33
CA PHE A 319 -17.60 -21.44 0.09
C PHE A 319 -18.58 -20.44 -0.53
N ASP A 320 -19.47 -20.89 -1.44
CA ASP A 320 -20.57 -20.08 -1.99
C ASP A 320 -21.74 -20.97 -2.48
N LEU A 321 -22.95 -20.39 -2.55
CA LEU A 321 -24.20 -21.04 -2.92
C LEU A 321 -24.93 -20.19 -3.98
N PRO A 322 -24.55 -20.28 -5.27
CA PRO A 322 -25.14 -19.46 -6.33
C PRO A 322 -26.63 -19.70 -6.59
N TYR A 323 -27.16 -20.89 -6.30
CA TYR A 323 -28.56 -21.25 -6.54
C TYR A 323 -29.03 -22.24 -5.47
N HIS A 324 -30.20 -22.01 -4.87
CA HIS A 324 -30.70 -22.82 -3.77
C HIS A 324 -32.21 -23.04 -3.87
N GLU A 325 -32.65 -24.30 -3.95
CA GLU A 325 -34.06 -24.73 -3.94
C GLU A 325 -35.02 -23.91 -4.84
N GLY A 326 -34.58 -23.63 -6.08
CA GLY A 326 -35.40 -22.89 -7.05
C GLY A 326 -35.23 -21.37 -7.03
N GLU A 327 -34.35 -20.84 -6.18
CA GLU A 327 -34.00 -19.42 -6.07
C GLU A 327 -32.59 -19.16 -6.65
N ASP A 328 -32.49 -18.22 -7.59
CA ASP A 328 -31.20 -17.73 -8.11
C ASP A 328 -30.62 -16.69 -7.15
N LEU A 329 -29.61 -17.11 -6.39
CA LEU A 329 -28.98 -16.28 -5.37
C LEU A 329 -27.84 -15.43 -5.92
N ARG A 330 -27.48 -15.51 -7.21
CA ARG A 330 -26.27 -14.83 -7.73
C ARG A 330 -26.27 -13.32 -7.53
N ASP A 331 -27.43 -12.66 -7.46
CA ASP A 331 -27.54 -11.22 -7.19
C ASP A 331 -27.83 -10.87 -5.72
N VAL A 332 -28.00 -11.88 -4.86
CA VAL A 332 -28.13 -11.74 -3.40
C VAL A 332 -26.75 -11.44 -2.80
N ALA A 333 -26.69 -10.77 -1.64
CA ALA A 333 -25.44 -10.41 -0.98
C ALA A 333 -24.65 -11.63 -0.49
N LEU A 334 -23.31 -11.54 -0.50
CA LEU A 334 -22.40 -12.63 -0.15
C LEU A 334 -22.69 -13.25 1.22
N GLU A 335 -22.87 -12.41 2.23
CA GLU A 335 -23.12 -12.81 3.62
C GLU A 335 -24.39 -13.65 3.74
N GLU A 336 -25.44 -13.31 2.99
CA GLU A 336 -26.69 -14.06 3.02
C GLU A 336 -26.55 -15.41 2.31
N ARG A 337 -25.85 -15.47 1.18
CA ARG A 337 -25.57 -16.75 0.49
C ARG A 337 -24.74 -17.69 1.37
N ARG A 338 -23.72 -17.14 2.04
CA ARG A 338 -22.84 -17.91 2.92
C ARG A 338 -23.55 -18.37 4.19
N ALA A 339 -24.38 -17.53 4.81
CA ALA A 339 -25.17 -17.94 5.97
C ALA A 339 -26.12 -19.10 5.63
N ARG A 340 -26.76 -19.06 4.45
CA ARG A 340 -27.59 -20.19 3.96
C ARG A 340 -26.75 -21.45 3.74
N LEU A 341 -25.55 -21.32 3.16
CA LEU A 341 -24.63 -22.45 2.97
C LEU A 341 -24.14 -23.04 4.31
N GLU A 342 -23.80 -22.19 5.27
CA GLU A 342 -23.35 -22.60 6.60
C GLU A 342 -24.44 -23.38 7.33
N ALA A 343 -25.69 -22.87 7.31
CA ALA A 343 -26.84 -23.56 7.89
C ALA A 343 -27.13 -24.93 7.21
N LEU A 344 -26.84 -25.08 5.92
CA LEU A 344 -26.98 -26.38 5.22
C LEU A 344 -25.96 -27.42 5.69
N LEU A 345 -24.81 -26.97 6.18
CA LEU A 345 -23.68 -27.82 6.59
C LEU A 345 -23.54 -27.96 8.11
N GLU A 346 -24.35 -27.24 8.88
CA GLU A 346 -24.31 -27.24 10.33
C GLU A 346 -24.54 -28.65 10.91
N GLY A 347 -23.70 -29.05 11.87
CA GLY A 347 -23.77 -30.35 12.54
C GLY A 347 -23.25 -31.54 11.71
N ARG A 348 -22.53 -31.29 10.61
CA ARG A 348 -21.97 -32.32 9.71
C ARG A 348 -20.43 -32.36 9.73
N ASP A 349 -19.83 -32.19 10.91
CA ASP A 349 -18.37 -32.10 11.08
C ASP A 349 -17.61 -33.40 10.75
N GLU A 350 -18.30 -34.52 10.55
CA GLU A 350 -17.70 -35.81 10.14
C GLU A 350 -17.86 -36.10 8.63
N ASP A 351 -18.59 -35.25 7.89
CA ASP A 351 -18.86 -35.41 6.46
C ASP A 351 -17.65 -34.94 5.61
N PRO A 352 -17.31 -35.58 4.47
CA PRO A 352 -16.29 -35.03 3.57
C PRO A 352 -16.62 -33.61 3.03
N LEU A 353 -17.83 -33.11 3.23
CA LEU A 353 -18.20 -31.70 2.98
C LEU A 353 -17.76 -30.77 4.12
N ARG A 354 -17.13 -29.66 3.77
CA ARG A 354 -16.63 -28.65 4.72
C ARG A 354 -17.08 -27.26 4.34
N PHE A 355 -17.46 -26.44 5.32
CA PHE A 355 -17.69 -25.01 5.09
C PHE A 355 -16.36 -24.24 5.21
N SER A 356 -16.10 -23.34 4.25
CA SER A 356 -14.95 -22.43 4.33
C SER A 356 -15.25 -21.29 5.30
N ALA A 357 -14.85 -21.40 6.56
CA ALA A 357 -15.09 -20.40 7.58
C ALA A 357 -14.38 -19.06 7.30
N THR A 358 -14.98 -17.97 7.77
CA THR A 358 -14.39 -16.63 7.72
C THR A 358 -13.48 -16.41 8.93
N LEU A 359 -12.31 -15.83 8.70
CA LEU A 359 -11.30 -15.53 9.70
C LEU A 359 -11.51 -14.10 10.25
N ALA A 360 -11.51 -13.96 11.57
CA ALA A 360 -11.86 -12.73 12.29
C ALA A 360 -10.62 -11.98 12.79
N GLU A 361 -9.70 -11.65 11.87
CA GLU A 361 -8.44 -10.95 12.18
C GLU A 361 -8.10 -9.94 11.08
N ASP A 362 -7.13 -9.05 11.36
CA ASP A 362 -6.63 -8.12 10.35
C ASP A 362 -6.03 -8.91 9.16
N PRO A 363 -6.38 -8.60 7.91
CA PRO A 363 -5.99 -9.40 6.76
C PRO A 363 -4.47 -9.39 6.47
N ARG A 364 -3.71 -8.42 6.99
CA ARG A 364 -2.24 -8.45 6.93
C ARG A 364 -1.67 -9.44 7.94
N ASP A 365 -2.23 -9.46 9.14
CA ASP A 365 -1.86 -10.42 10.18
C ASP A 365 -2.26 -11.85 9.75
N LEU A 366 -3.44 -12.03 9.13
CA LEU A 366 -3.87 -13.29 8.51
C LEU A 366 -2.92 -13.79 7.43
N LEU A 367 -2.56 -12.91 6.49
CA LEU A 367 -1.61 -13.28 5.45
C LEU A 367 -0.27 -13.66 6.07
N ALA A 368 0.27 -12.88 7.02
CA ALA A 368 1.53 -13.19 7.67
C ALA A 368 1.49 -14.54 8.43
N SER A 369 0.39 -14.86 9.09
CA SER A 369 0.18 -16.14 9.78
C SER A 369 0.06 -17.30 8.80
N ALA A 370 -0.74 -17.16 7.74
CA ALA A 370 -0.85 -18.16 6.67
C ALA A 370 0.54 -18.48 6.08
N CYS A 371 1.38 -17.46 5.87
CA CYS A 371 2.72 -17.64 5.33
C CYS A 371 3.67 -18.36 6.30
N LYS A 372 3.55 -18.11 7.60
CA LYS A 372 4.34 -18.81 8.63
C LYS A 372 3.94 -20.28 8.77
N LEU A 373 2.66 -20.59 8.59
CA LEU A 373 2.12 -21.94 8.64
C LEU A 373 2.35 -22.75 7.34
N GLY A 374 2.98 -22.14 6.33
CA GLY A 374 3.25 -22.79 5.04
C GLY A 374 2.02 -22.93 4.14
N LEU A 375 0.94 -22.20 4.43
CA LEU A 375 -0.26 -22.18 3.60
C LEU A 375 -0.05 -21.28 2.37
N GLU A 376 -0.83 -21.49 1.30
CA GLU A 376 -0.66 -20.74 0.05
C GLU A 376 -0.96 -19.23 0.21
N GLY A 377 -1.92 -18.90 1.06
CA GLY A 377 -2.31 -17.53 1.36
C GLY A 377 -3.76 -17.41 1.85
N VAL A 378 -4.39 -16.27 1.56
CA VAL A 378 -5.78 -15.99 1.94
C VAL A 378 -6.60 -15.48 0.76
N ILE A 379 -7.89 -15.81 0.77
CA ILE A 379 -8.89 -15.31 -0.16
C ILE A 379 -9.69 -14.22 0.56
N GLY A 380 -9.90 -13.08 -0.10
CA GLY A 380 -10.79 -12.03 0.39
C GLY A 380 -12.02 -11.95 -0.49
N LYS A 381 -13.21 -11.89 0.11
CA LYS A 381 -14.48 -11.68 -0.58
C LYS A 381 -15.18 -10.45 0.00
N ARG A 382 -15.65 -9.56 -0.87
CA ARG A 382 -16.23 -8.28 -0.44
C ARG A 382 -17.64 -8.49 0.11
N LEU A 383 -17.93 -7.96 1.30
CA LEU A 383 -19.28 -8.01 1.85
C LEU A 383 -20.27 -7.21 0.98
N GLY A 384 -21.52 -7.67 0.90
CA GLY A 384 -22.54 -7.11 0.01
C GLY A 384 -22.35 -7.43 -1.46
N SER A 385 -21.34 -8.21 -1.87
CA SER A 385 -21.10 -8.52 -3.28
C SER A 385 -22.02 -9.62 -3.80
N ALA A 386 -22.40 -9.47 -5.07
CA ALA A 386 -23.11 -10.48 -5.83
C ALA A 386 -22.13 -11.44 -6.51
N TYR A 387 -22.52 -12.71 -6.69
CA TYR A 387 -21.75 -13.72 -7.40
C TYR A 387 -21.64 -13.40 -8.90
N ARG A 388 -20.44 -13.50 -9.48
CA ARG A 388 -20.16 -13.16 -10.88
C ARG A 388 -19.40 -14.27 -11.57
N SER A 389 -20.00 -14.91 -12.58
CA SER A 389 -19.39 -15.93 -13.44
C SER A 389 -18.30 -15.42 -14.38
N ARG A 390 -17.28 -14.73 -13.83
CA ARG A 390 -16.10 -14.18 -14.50
C ARG A 390 -15.04 -13.83 -13.46
N ARG A 391 -13.87 -13.35 -13.90
CA ARG A 391 -12.92 -12.73 -12.97
C ARG A 391 -13.50 -11.46 -12.36
N SER A 392 -13.42 -11.39 -11.05
CA SER A 392 -14.01 -10.33 -10.25
C SER A 392 -12.95 -9.72 -9.35
N ASN A 393 -13.14 -8.45 -9.03
CA ASN A 393 -12.33 -7.81 -8.00
C ASN A 393 -13.02 -7.84 -6.64
N ASP A 394 -14.29 -8.25 -6.57
CA ASP A 394 -14.99 -8.47 -5.29
C ASP A 394 -14.61 -9.83 -4.67
N TRP A 395 -13.79 -10.63 -5.38
CA TRP A 395 -13.13 -11.83 -4.91
C TRP A 395 -11.63 -11.71 -5.24
N ILE A 396 -10.78 -11.71 -4.22
CA ILE A 396 -9.34 -11.49 -4.34
C ILE A 396 -8.55 -12.65 -3.72
N LYS A 397 -7.29 -12.78 -4.14
CA LYS A 397 -6.32 -13.71 -3.54
C LYS A 397 -5.04 -12.98 -3.17
N LEU A 398 -4.56 -13.22 -1.95
CA LEU A 398 -3.27 -12.78 -1.42
C LEU A 398 -2.42 -14.02 -1.23
N LYS A 399 -1.24 -14.08 -1.84
CA LYS A 399 -0.37 -15.27 -1.84
C LYS A 399 0.88 -15.05 -1.00
N CYS A 400 1.29 -16.08 -0.27
CA CYS A 400 2.51 -16.11 0.53
C CYS A 400 3.78 -16.32 -0.29
N GLN A 401 3.67 -17.12 -1.34
CA GLN A 401 4.73 -17.40 -2.29
C GLN A 401 4.20 -17.25 -3.72
N LEU A 402 5.05 -16.88 -4.66
CA LEU A 402 4.65 -16.79 -6.06
C LEU A 402 4.56 -18.20 -6.64
N ARG A 403 3.33 -18.74 -6.68
CA ARG A 403 2.99 -20.05 -7.24
C ARG A 403 1.96 -19.87 -8.35
N GLN A 404 2.19 -20.50 -9.51
CA GLN A 404 1.22 -20.49 -10.62
C GLN A 404 1.42 -21.70 -11.54
N GLU A 405 0.51 -21.86 -12.49
CA GLU A 405 0.59 -22.83 -13.56
C GLU A 405 1.46 -22.35 -14.72
N PHE A 406 2.17 -23.28 -15.36
CA PHE A 406 2.98 -23.05 -16.54
C PHE A 406 2.74 -24.13 -17.59
N VAL A 407 2.91 -23.77 -18.86
CA VAL A 407 2.87 -24.73 -19.97
C VAL A 407 4.22 -25.40 -20.11
N ILE A 408 4.26 -26.73 -20.17
CA ILE A 408 5.49 -27.47 -20.45
C ILE A 408 5.76 -27.39 -21.95
N VAL A 409 6.94 -26.86 -22.32
CA VAL A 409 7.34 -26.67 -23.73
C VAL A 409 8.49 -27.58 -24.16
N GLY A 410 9.17 -28.20 -23.20
CA GLY A 410 10.23 -29.17 -23.44
C GLY A 410 10.87 -29.64 -22.14
N TYR A 411 11.87 -30.49 -22.25
CA TYR A 411 12.69 -30.90 -21.12
C TYR A 411 14.15 -31.13 -21.55
N THR A 412 15.06 -31.09 -20.59
CA THR A 412 16.48 -31.38 -20.81
C THR A 412 16.82 -32.81 -20.42
N GLU A 413 17.86 -33.37 -21.03
CA GLU A 413 18.45 -34.64 -20.60
C GLU A 413 18.95 -34.55 -19.14
N PRO A 414 18.87 -35.67 -18.38
CA PRO A 414 19.34 -35.70 -17.01
C PRO A 414 20.88 -35.59 -16.95
N LYS A 415 21.39 -35.11 -15.81
CA LYS A 415 22.83 -35.01 -15.53
C LYS A 415 23.16 -35.67 -14.20
N GLY A 416 24.35 -36.26 -14.08
CA GLY A 416 24.81 -36.93 -12.86
C GLY A 416 24.01 -38.19 -12.55
N SER A 417 23.66 -38.41 -11.28
CA SER A 417 22.89 -39.59 -10.81
C SER A 417 21.39 -39.55 -11.13
N ARG A 418 20.89 -38.44 -11.68
CA ARG A 418 19.47 -38.26 -12.02
C ARG A 418 19.09 -39.08 -13.25
N ARG A 419 17.85 -39.62 -13.29
CA ARG A 419 17.30 -40.38 -14.42
C ARG A 419 16.03 -39.70 -14.98
N HIS A 420 15.65 -40.03 -16.22
CA HIS A 420 14.47 -39.55 -16.97
C HIS A 420 14.48 -38.08 -17.45
N ILE A 421 14.50 -37.10 -16.54
CA ILE A 421 14.41 -35.66 -16.86
C ILE A 421 15.43 -34.87 -16.04
N GLY A 422 16.16 -33.96 -16.69
CA GLY A 422 17.03 -33.00 -16.01
C GLY A 422 16.26 -31.81 -15.43
N ALA A 423 15.54 -31.10 -16.28
CA ALA A 423 14.64 -29.99 -15.95
C ALA A 423 13.54 -29.85 -17.02
N LEU A 424 12.36 -29.37 -16.62
CA LEU A 424 11.32 -28.95 -17.55
C LEU A 424 11.57 -27.51 -18.01
N LEU A 425 11.32 -27.23 -19.28
CA LEU A 425 11.24 -25.89 -19.83
C LEU A 425 9.78 -25.45 -19.80
N LEU A 426 9.58 -24.22 -19.32
CA LEU A 426 8.26 -23.65 -19.04
C LEU A 426 7.95 -22.51 -20.00
N GLY A 427 6.68 -22.35 -20.31
CA GLY A 427 6.15 -21.26 -21.12
C GLY A 427 4.86 -20.67 -20.57
N LEU A 428 4.59 -19.43 -20.98
CA LEU A 428 3.35 -18.71 -20.70
C LEU A 428 2.83 -18.10 -22.00
N TYR A 429 1.53 -18.21 -22.23
CA TYR A 429 0.89 -17.51 -23.34
C TYR A 429 0.84 -16.01 -23.03
N SER A 430 1.09 -15.18 -24.04
CA SER A 430 0.85 -13.75 -23.91
C SER A 430 -0.65 -13.44 -23.90
N PRO A 431 -1.08 -12.44 -23.11
CA PRO A 431 -2.49 -12.07 -23.01
C PRO A 431 -2.98 -11.22 -24.21
N ASP A 432 -2.14 -11.02 -25.22
CA ASP A 432 -2.51 -10.33 -26.46
C ASP A 432 -3.35 -11.25 -27.36
N GLU A 433 -4.06 -10.64 -28.33
CA GLU A 433 -4.96 -11.37 -29.23
C GLU A 433 -4.25 -12.47 -30.02
N GLU A 434 -2.95 -12.30 -30.26
CA GLU A 434 -2.11 -13.26 -30.97
C GLU A 434 -1.69 -14.48 -30.14
N ARG A 435 -1.96 -14.50 -28.82
CA ARG A 435 -1.67 -15.60 -27.87
C ARG A 435 -0.37 -16.33 -28.17
N ARG A 436 0.75 -15.60 -28.21
CA ARG A 436 2.07 -16.19 -28.50
C ARG A 436 2.66 -16.87 -27.26
N LEU A 437 3.19 -18.09 -27.42
CA LEU A 437 3.83 -18.82 -26.32
C LEU A 437 5.27 -18.33 -26.10
N ARG A 438 5.56 -17.83 -24.89
CA ARG A 438 6.86 -17.25 -24.51
C ARG A 438 7.55 -18.09 -23.45
N TYR A 439 8.87 -18.18 -23.54
CA TYR A 439 9.69 -18.88 -22.55
C TYR A 439 9.57 -18.20 -21.18
N ALA A 440 9.32 -19.00 -20.14
CA ALA A 440 9.10 -18.54 -18.77
C ALA A 440 10.15 -19.06 -17.78
N GLY A 441 11.13 -19.84 -18.23
CA GLY A 441 12.21 -20.39 -17.41
C GLY A 441 12.23 -21.91 -17.38
N LYS A 442 12.97 -22.47 -16.42
CA LYS A 442 13.09 -23.92 -16.23
C LYS A 442 12.96 -24.33 -14.77
N VAL A 443 12.48 -25.54 -14.53
CA VAL A 443 12.32 -26.13 -13.19
C VAL A 443 12.96 -27.52 -13.13
N GLY A 444 13.82 -27.74 -12.15
CA GLY A 444 14.57 -29.00 -11.98
C GLY A 444 14.58 -29.52 -10.53
N SER A 445 13.80 -28.91 -9.66
CA SER A 445 13.62 -29.25 -8.24
C SER A 445 12.14 -29.52 -7.96
N GLY A 446 11.83 -30.26 -6.89
CA GLY A 446 10.45 -30.64 -6.55
C GLY A 446 9.96 -31.96 -7.15
N PHE A 447 10.85 -32.72 -7.81
CA PHE A 447 10.51 -34.03 -8.36
C PHE A 447 10.96 -35.17 -7.44
N THR A 448 10.09 -36.16 -7.23
CA THR A 448 10.44 -37.51 -6.76
C THR A 448 10.87 -38.39 -7.94
N ALA A 449 11.55 -39.52 -7.67
CA ALA A 449 11.94 -40.46 -8.73
C ALA A 449 10.72 -41.00 -9.52
N ALA A 450 9.61 -41.26 -8.83
CA ALA A 450 8.35 -41.67 -9.45
C ALA A 450 7.78 -40.55 -10.35
N SER A 451 7.74 -39.31 -9.87
CA SER A 451 7.24 -38.18 -10.66
C SER A 451 8.08 -37.90 -11.91
N LEU A 452 9.41 -38.05 -11.86
CA LEU A 452 10.29 -37.88 -13.03
C LEU A 452 9.96 -38.89 -14.14
N LYS A 453 9.76 -40.16 -13.77
CA LYS A 453 9.39 -41.23 -14.70
C LYS A 453 8.03 -40.93 -15.33
N LYS A 454 7.04 -40.59 -14.51
CA LYS A 454 5.67 -40.33 -14.95
C LYS A 454 5.54 -39.12 -15.87
N VAL A 455 6.20 -38.01 -15.51
CA VAL A 455 6.24 -36.81 -16.37
C VAL A 455 6.91 -37.15 -17.70
N ARG A 456 7.97 -37.97 -17.71
CA ARG A 456 8.62 -38.42 -18.94
C ARG A 456 7.66 -39.21 -19.84
N GLU A 457 6.96 -40.19 -19.30
CA GLU A 457 5.98 -41.01 -20.03
C GLU A 457 4.85 -40.16 -20.62
N ARG A 458 4.38 -39.12 -19.90
CA ARG A 458 3.33 -38.20 -20.39
C ARG A 458 3.81 -37.29 -21.52
N LEU A 459 5.10 -36.93 -21.51
CA LEU A 459 5.69 -35.98 -22.46
C LEU A 459 6.26 -36.63 -23.72
N GLU A 460 6.65 -37.90 -23.65
CA GLU A 460 7.18 -38.68 -24.78
C GLU A 460 6.26 -38.70 -26.02
N PRO A 461 4.95 -38.97 -25.94
CA PRO A 461 4.07 -38.94 -27.11
C PRO A 461 3.85 -37.53 -27.68
N LEU A 462 4.27 -36.49 -26.95
CA LEU A 462 4.15 -35.09 -27.36
C LEU A 462 5.41 -34.54 -28.01
N ALA A 463 6.44 -35.36 -28.20
CA ALA A 463 7.72 -34.94 -28.76
C ALA A 463 7.59 -34.28 -30.14
N VAL A 464 8.26 -33.16 -30.35
CA VAL A 464 8.33 -32.43 -31.62
C VAL A 464 9.77 -32.07 -31.98
N ARG A 465 10.03 -31.92 -33.28
CA ARG A 465 11.39 -31.63 -33.80
C ARG A 465 11.78 -30.15 -33.68
N SER A 466 10.82 -29.23 -33.62
CA SER A 466 11.03 -27.79 -33.56
C SER A 466 10.40 -27.17 -32.31
N SER A 467 10.97 -26.04 -31.87
CA SER A 467 10.49 -25.37 -30.66
C SER A 467 9.08 -24.78 -30.86
N PRO A 468 8.15 -24.98 -29.90
CA PRO A 468 6.84 -24.35 -29.93
C PRO A 468 6.87 -22.87 -29.48
N LEU A 469 8.04 -22.35 -29.12
CA LEU A 469 8.21 -20.99 -28.60
C LEU A 469 8.32 -19.97 -29.74
N ALA A 470 7.65 -18.83 -29.61
CA ALA A 470 7.74 -17.73 -30.57
C ALA A 470 9.16 -17.13 -30.67
N LYS A 471 9.96 -17.27 -29.60
CA LYS A 471 11.38 -16.94 -29.58
C LYS A 471 12.12 -18.00 -28.77
N VAL A 472 12.99 -18.74 -29.43
CA VAL A 472 13.79 -19.79 -28.77
C VAL A 472 14.88 -19.13 -27.91
N PRO A 473 14.99 -19.49 -26.62
CA PRO A 473 16.09 -19.00 -25.77
C PRO A 473 17.45 -19.50 -26.26
N PRO A 474 18.56 -18.79 -26.01
CA PRO A 474 19.90 -19.20 -26.43
C PRO A 474 20.29 -20.59 -25.90
N ALA A 475 20.95 -21.42 -26.70
CA ALA A 475 21.32 -22.80 -26.35
C ALA A 475 22.13 -22.92 -25.04
N ARG A 476 22.91 -21.89 -24.69
CA ARG A 476 23.65 -21.80 -23.41
C ARG A 476 22.74 -21.82 -22.17
N GLU A 477 21.49 -21.39 -22.28
CA GLU A 477 20.53 -21.31 -21.17
C GLU A 477 19.69 -22.59 -21.01
N THR A 478 19.47 -23.31 -22.11
CA THR A 478 18.59 -24.49 -22.17
C THR A 478 19.32 -25.82 -22.30
N GLY A 479 20.57 -25.87 -22.78
CA GLY A 479 21.27 -27.11 -23.09
C GLY A 479 20.62 -27.87 -24.25
N SER A 480 20.83 -29.19 -24.31
CA SER A 480 20.11 -30.08 -25.24
C SER A 480 18.66 -30.25 -24.75
N VAL A 481 17.70 -29.89 -25.60
CA VAL A 481 16.28 -29.86 -25.27
C VAL A 481 15.52 -30.81 -26.18
N GLN A 482 14.72 -31.68 -25.58
CA GLN A 482 13.63 -32.35 -26.29
C GLN A 482 12.39 -31.46 -26.21
N TRP A 483 11.96 -30.92 -27.36
CA TRP A 483 10.76 -30.09 -27.45
C TRP A 483 9.51 -30.96 -27.43
N VAL A 484 8.42 -30.43 -26.85
CA VAL A 484 7.12 -31.11 -26.79
C VAL A 484 5.99 -30.17 -27.21
N ARG A 485 4.86 -30.71 -27.66
CA ARG A 485 3.66 -29.92 -27.94
C ARG A 485 3.18 -29.24 -26.64
N PRO A 486 2.81 -27.95 -26.67
CA PRO A 486 2.44 -27.16 -25.49
C PRO A 486 1.02 -27.48 -25.00
N GLN A 487 0.82 -28.72 -24.57
CA GLN A 487 -0.47 -29.26 -24.12
C GLN A 487 -0.48 -29.58 -22.63
N GLN A 488 0.65 -30.00 -22.07
CA GLN A 488 0.74 -30.36 -20.66
C GLN A 488 1.02 -29.12 -19.81
N LEU A 489 0.31 -29.04 -18.69
CA LEU A 489 0.48 -27.99 -17.70
C LEU A 489 1.16 -28.54 -16.44
N CYS A 490 1.92 -27.70 -15.77
CA CYS A 490 2.42 -28.00 -14.44
C CYS A 490 2.25 -26.83 -13.50
N GLU A 491 2.25 -27.14 -12.22
CA GLU A 491 2.22 -26.17 -11.14
C GLU A 491 3.60 -25.99 -10.54
N VAL A 492 4.02 -24.73 -10.41
CA VAL A 492 5.37 -24.37 -10.00
C VAL A 492 5.34 -23.18 -9.03
N SER A 493 6.02 -23.33 -7.90
CA SER A 493 6.37 -22.20 -7.02
C SER A 493 7.73 -21.63 -7.40
N TYR A 494 7.92 -20.33 -7.21
CA TYR A 494 9.15 -19.64 -7.55
C TYR A 494 9.38 -18.42 -6.65
N ALA A 495 10.64 -18.05 -6.42
CA ALA A 495 10.94 -16.92 -5.54
C ALA A 495 10.65 -15.56 -6.20
N GLN A 496 10.88 -15.46 -7.51
CA GLN A 496 10.64 -14.24 -8.26
C GLN A 496 10.53 -14.51 -9.76
N MET A 497 9.80 -13.63 -10.46
CA MET A 497 9.75 -13.59 -11.91
C MET A 497 10.35 -12.28 -12.41
N THR A 498 11.36 -12.38 -13.27
CA THR A 498 12.05 -11.22 -13.85
C THR A 498 11.11 -10.42 -14.76
N ARG A 499 11.47 -9.16 -15.08
CA ARG A 499 10.72 -8.33 -16.05
C ARG A 499 10.59 -8.96 -17.44
N GLY A 500 11.48 -9.90 -17.78
CA GLY A 500 11.42 -10.71 -19.01
C GLY A 500 10.43 -11.87 -18.96
N GLY A 501 9.74 -12.09 -17.83
CA GLY A 501 8.83 -13.23 -17.63
C GLY A 501 9.53 -14.53 -17.23
N ILE A 502 10.82 -14.49 -16.88
CA ILE A 502 11.61 -15.68 -16.50
C ILE A 502 11.57 -15.87 -14.99
N ILE A 503 11.15 -17.05 -14.52
CA ILE A 503 11.13 -17.41 -13.11
C ILE A 503 12.49 -17.86 -12.58
N ARG A 504 12.73 -17.66 -11.28
CA ARG A 504 13.96 -18.07 -10.57
C ARG A 504 13.61 -18.85 -9.30
N GLN A 505 14.50 -19.78 -8.94
CA GLN A 505 14.34 -20.69 -7.79
C GLN A 505 13.00 -21.43 -7.85
N ALA A 506 12.74 -22.06 -9.00
CA ALA A 506 11.49 -22.74 -9.28
C ALA A 506 11.44 -24.14 -8.65
N VAL A 507 10.30 -24.55 -8.10
CA VAL A 507 10.04 -25.88 -7.52
C VAL A 507 8.75 -26.42 -8.11
N PHE A 508 8.82 -27.61 -8.70
CA PHE A 508 7.68 -28.33 -9.28
C PHE A 508 6.80 -28.94 -8.19
N HIS A 509 5.48 -28.86 -8.37
CA HIS A 509 4.50 -29.43 -7.44
C HIS A 509 3.70 -30.58 -8.06
N GLY A 510 3.29 -30.46 -9.33
CA GLY A 510 2.47 -31.48 -9.99
C GLY A 510 2.03 -31.10 -11.41
N LEU A 511 1.35 -32.02 -12.10
CA LEU A 511 0.76 -31.78 -13.43
C LEU A 511 -0.68 -31.27 -13.32
N ARG A 512 -1.13 -30.39 -14.22
CA ARG A 512 -2.51 -29.86 -14.20
C ARG A 512 -3.28 -30.38 -15.41
N GLU A 513 -4.46 -30.95 -15.19
CA GLU A 513 -5.34 -31.49 -16.24
C GLU A 513 -6.70 -30.81 -16.29
N ASP A 514 -7.01 -30.00 -15.27
CA ASP A 514 -8.26 -29.27 -15.10
C ASP A 514 -8.37 -28.00 -15.98
N LYS A 515 -7.29 -27.61 -16.67
CA LYS A 515 -7.18 -26.35 -17.42
C LYS A 515 -6.61 -26.55 -18.82
N LEU A 516 -7.08 -25.75 -19.76
CA LEU A 516 -6.53 -25.73 -21.12
C LEU A 516 -5.22 -24.96 -21.17
N ALA A 517 -4.19 -25.54 -21.81
CA ALA A 517 -2.87 -24.93 -21.85
C ALA A 517 -2.85 -23.50 -22.41
N ARG A 518 -3.69 -23.23 -23.42
CA ARG A 518 -3.86 -21.92 -24.06
C ARG A 518 -4.37 -20.80 -23.15
N GLU A 519 -4.88 -21.12 -21.96
CA GLU A 519 -5.42 -20.17 -21.00
C GLU A 519 -4.40 -19.76 -19.92
N VAL A 520 -3.25 -20.43 -19.89
CA VAL A 520 -2.20 -20.17 -18.91
C VAL A 520 -1.36 -18.97 -19.35
N THR A 521 -1.61 -17.84 -18.68
CA THR A 521 -0.93 -16.55 -18.88
C THR A 521 -0.27 -16.13 -17.56
N GLY A 522 0.76 -15.28 -17.61
CA GLY A 522 1.47 -14.87 -16.40
C GLY A 522 0.59 -14.05 -15.45
N GLU A 523 0.42 -14.54 -14.21
CA GLU A 523 -0.29 -13.80 -13.17
C GLU A 523 0.49 -12.55 -12.79
N ARG A 524 -0.20 -11.40 -12.79
CA ARG A 524 0.30 -10.14 -12.23
C ARG A 524 -0.70 -9.66 -11.19
N PRO A 525 -0.24 -9.13 -10.05
CA PRO A 525 -1.15 -8.52 -9.10
C PRO A 525 -1.98 -7.44 -9.79
N ALA A 526 -3.29 -7.55 -9.68
CA ALA A 526 -4.23 -6.51 -10.02
C ALA A 526 -4.14 -5.41 -8.96
N GLY A 527 -4.09 -4.15 -9.41
CA GLY A 527 -4.27 -3.01 -8.51
C GLY A 527 -5.66 -3.05 -7.85
N PRO A 528 -5.85 -2.35 -6.72
CA PRO A 528 -7.06 -2.44 -5.92
C PRO A 528 -8.34 -2.14 -6.73
N PRO A 529 -9.48 -2.80 -6.41
CA PRO A 529 -10.74 -2.59 -7.11
C PRO A 529 -11.20 -1.14 -7.02
N PRO A 530 -11.78 -0.56 -8.09
CA PRO A 530 -12.47 0.72 -7.99
C PRO A 530 -13.79 0.57 -7.21
N LEU A 531 -14.10 1.55 -6.38
CA LEU A 531 -15.39 1.69 -5.70
C LEU A 531 -16.52 1.78 -6.74
N ARG A 532 -17.49 0.85 -6.70
CA ARG A 532 -18.67 0.87 -7.56
C ARG A 532 -19.64 1.95 -7.10
N GLY A 533 -19.70 3.03 -7.87
CA GLY A 533 -20.67 4.11 -7.74
C GLY A 533 -20.62 5.06 -8.94
N ALA A 534 -20.53 4.54 -10.17
CA ALA A 534 -20.66 5.36 -11.36
C ALA A 534 -21.48 4.60 -12.41
N ARG A 535 -22.64 5.19 -12.76
CA ARG A 535 -23.50 4.76 -13.85
C ARG A 535 -22.69 4.66 -15.14
N LYS A 536 -22.99 3.65 -15.95
CA LYS A 536 -22.49 3.54 -17.33
C LYS A 536 -22.87 4.81 -18.11
N ALA A 537 -21.90 5.67 -18.39
CA ALA A 537 -21.92 6.57 -19.53
C ALA A 537 -21.00 5.98 -20.62
N GLY A 538 -21.50 6.00 -21.85
CA GLY A 538 -21.06 5.18 -22.97
C GLY A 538 -19.60 5.24 -23.36
N ALA A 539 -19.17 4.16 -24.02
CA ALA A 539 -17.95 4.08 -24.78
C ALA A 539 -17.94 5.15 -25.89
N GLY A 540 -16.93 6.03 -25.86
CA GLY A 540 -16.72 7.04 -26.89
C GLY A 540 -16.09 8.35 -26.39
N ALA A 541 -15.13 8.33 -25.46
CA ALA A 541 -14.35 9.54 -25.20
C ALA A 541 -13.45 9.82 -26.43
N SER A 542 -13.78 10.87 -27.16
CA SER A 542 -13.00 11.37 -28.30
C SER A 542 -11.55 11.60 -27.87
N ARG A 543 -10.59 11.02 -28.62
CA ARG A 543 -9.14 11.25 -28.40
C ARG A 543 -8.74 12.72 -28.61
N ALA A 544 -9.64 13.57 -29.11
CA ALA A 544 -9.41 15.00 -29.28
C ALA A 544 -9.10 15.70 -27.95
N ALA A 545 -9.78 15.33 -26.85
CA ALA A 545 -9.58 15.93 -25.54
C ALA A 545 -8.28 15.49 -24.83
N THR A 546 -7.57 14.49 -25.38
CA THR A 546 -6.34 13.93 -24.81
C THR A 546 -5.17 13.99 -25.80
N ALA A 547 -5.13 15.03 -26.64
CA ALA A 547 -4.07 15.25 -27.64
C ALA A 547 -3.80 14.01 -28.54
N GLY A 548 -4.85 13.29 -28.93
CA GLY A 548 -4.74 12.09 -29.77
C GLY A 548 -4.25 10.83 -29.04
N VAL A 549 -3.88 10.93 -27.75
CA VAL A 549 -3.32 9.82 -26.96
C VAL A 549 -4.42 8.97 -26.34
N ARG A 550 -4.33 7.65 -26.48
CA ARG A 550 -5.25 6.70 -25.82
C ARG A 550 -4.93 6.58 -24.33
N ILE A 551 -5.90 6.90 -23.48
CA ILE A 551 -5.78 6.72 -22.02
C ILE A 551 -6.32 5.34 -21.61
N SER A 552 -5.46 4.52 -21.00
CA SER A 552 -5.88 3.25 -20.40
C SER A 552 -6.25 3.43 -18.93
N HIS A 553 -7.25 2.68 -18.48
CA HIS A 553 -7.85 2.82 -17.14
C HIS A 553 -8.22 4.28 -16.83
N PRO A 554 -9.01 4.94 -17.71
CA PRO A 554 -9.32 6.37 -17.59
C PRO A 554 -9.94 6.73 -16.24
N GLN A 555 -10.78 5.84 -15.70
CA GLN A 555 -11.50 6.04 -14.44
C GLN A 555 -10.69 5.71 -13.18
N ARG A 556 -9.42 5.26 -13.32
CA ARG A 556 -8.56 5.04 -12.15
C ARG A 556 -8.35 6.37 -11.44
N LEU A 557 -8.57 6.41 -10.13
CA LEU A 557 -8.37 7.62 -9.35
C LEU A 557 -6.88 7.92 -9.21
N ILE A 558 -6.51 9.17 -9.52
CA ILE A 558 -5.22 9.74 -9.16
C ILE A 558 -5.30 10.26 -7.73
N ASP A 559 -6.38 10.97 -7.40
CA ASP A 559 -6.64 11.47 -6.06
C ASP A 559 -8.08 11.13 -5.62
N PRO A 560 -8.23 10.20 -4.66
CA PRO A 560 -9.54 9.83 -4.14
C PRO A 560 -10.27 10.95 -3.38
N SER A 561 -9.55 11.89 -2.76
CA SER A 561 -10.16 12.93 -1.90
C SER A 561 -11.11 13.85 -2.70
N ILE A 562 -10.74 14.16 -3.94
CA ILE A 562 -11.51 14.99 -4.86
C ILE A 562 -12.11 14.18 -6.03
N GLN A 563 -12.01 12.85 -5.97
CA GLN A 563 -12.44 11.94 -7.04
C GLN A 563 -11.82 12.28 -8.41
N ALA A 564 -10.55 12.72 -8.42
CA ALA A 564 -9.86 13.07 -9.65
C ALA A 564 -9.34 11.82 -10.36
N SER A 565 -9.78 11.61 -11.59
CA SER A 565 -9.44 10.43 -12.39
C SER A 565 -8.16 10.63 -13.22
N LYS A 566 -7.60 9.53 -13.72
CA LYS A 566 -6.46 9.54 -14.65
C LYS A 566 -6.83 10.23 -15.97
N LEU A 567 -8.08 10.07 -16.43
CA LEU A 567 -8.58 10.75 -17.61
C LEU A 567 -8.62 12.26 -17.39
N GLU A 568 -9.18 12.71 -16.27
CA GLU A 568 -9.22 14.14 -15.93
C GLU A 568 -7.81 14.73 -15.85
N LEU A 569 -6.86 14.01 -15.25
CA LEU A 569 -5.46 14.43 -15.24
C LEU A 569 -4.90 14.53 -16.67
N ALA A 570 -5.21 13.59 -17.56
CA ALA A 570 -4.77 13.62 -18.95
C ALA A 570 -5.40 14.77 -19.74
N GLU A 571 -6.70 15.02 -19.56
CA GLU A 571 -7.43 16.13 -20.19
C GLU A 571 -6.91 17.49 -19.70
N PHE A 572 -6.61 17.62 -18.41
CA PHE A 572 -5.94 18.81 -17.86
C PHE A 572 -4.60 19.07 -18.58
N HIS A 573 -3.77 18.04 -18.73
CA HIS A 573 -2.47 18.18 -19.38
C HIS A 573 -2.59 18.43 -20.88
N ALA A 574 -3.64 17.93 -21.54
CA ALA A 574 -3.91 18.23 -22.94
C ALA A 574 -4.35 19.69 -23.10
N ARG A 575 -5.31 20.15 -22.28
CA ARG A 575 -5.86 21.51 -22.32
C ARG A 575 -4.83 22.59 -22.00
N TYR A 576 -3.96 22.34 -21.03
CA TYR A 576 -2.95 23.30 -20.56
C TYR A 576 -1.54 22.97 -21.03
N ALA A 577 -1.38 22.10 -22.04
CA ALA A 577 -0.08 21.69 -22.54
C ALA A 577 0.83 22.88 -22.87
N ASP A 578 0.29 23.90 -23.55
CA ASP A 578 1.07 25.07 -23.95
C ASP A 578 1.61 25.87 -22.76
N LEU A 579 0.86 25.96 -21.65
CA LEU A 579 1.33 26.60 -20.42
C LEU A 579 2.50 25.84 -19.79
N LEU A 580 2.40 24.51 -19.70
CA LEU A 580 3.49 23.67 -19.18
C LEU A 580 4.70 23.69 -20.12
N LEU A 581 4.47 23.70 -21.44
CA LEU A 581 5.52 23.73 -22.45
C LEU A 581 6.32 25.04 -22.46
N ARG A 582 5.82 26.15 -21.87
CA ARG A 582 6.64 27.35 -21.64
C ARG A 582 7.91 27.03 -20.83
N ASP A 583 7.83 26.06 -19.93
CA ASP A 583 8.97 25.59 -19.15
C ASP A 583 9.59 24.30 -19.71
N LEU A 584 8.76 23.31 -20.10
CA LEU A 584 9.24 21.97 -20.49
C LEU A 584 9.93 21.92 -21.85
N ARG A 585 9.50 22.73 -22.82
CA ARG A 585 9.81 22.51 -24.26
C ARG A 585 11.29 22.36 -24.54
N GLU A 586 12.13 23.21 -23.96
CA GLU A 586 13.57 23.22 -24.21
C GLU A 586 14.40 22.68 -23.05
N ARG A 587 13.81 21.97 -22.08
CA ARG A 587 14.52 21.53 -20.86
C ARG A 587 14.46 20.01 -20.67
N PRO A 588 15.54 19.37 -20.16
CA PRO A 588 15.43 18.03 -19.62
C PRO A 588 14.43 17.98 -18.47
N VAL A 589 13.64 16.90 -18.42
CA VAL A 589 12.55 16.73 -17.46
C VAL A 589 12.69 15.42 -16.68
N SER A 590 12.49 15.52 -15.36
CA SER A 590 12.30 14.38 -14.47
C SER A 590 10.82 14.19 -14.18
N LEU A 591 10.37 12.94 -14.14
CA LEU A 591 8.97 12.57 -13.98
C LEU A 591 8.73 12.03 -12.57
N VAL A 592 7.67 12.50 -11.91
CA VAL A 592 7.15 11.83 -10.69
C VAL A 592 5.93 11.03 -11.09
N ARG A 593 6.04 9.70 -10.98
CA ARG A 593 5.02 8.76 -11.45
C ARG A 593 4.30 8.11 -10.27
N GLY A 594 2.97 8.16 -10.28
CA GLY A 594 2.08 7.47 -9.35
C GLY A 594 1.17 6.50 -10.10
N PRO A 595 1.63 5.27 -10.40
CA PRO A 595 0.85 4.30 -11.16
C PRO A 595 -0.47 3.95 -10.47
N ASP A 596 -0.53 4.06 -9.14
CA ASP A 596 -1.69 3.81 -8.30
C ASP A 596 -2.28 5.09 -7.67
N GLY A 597 -1.92 6.26 -8.23
CA GLY A 597 -2.35 7.57 -7.74
C GLY A 597 -1.48 8.08 -6.59
N ILE A 598 -1.93 9.14 -5.92
CA ILE A 598 -1.19 9.78 -4.81
C ILE A 598 -1.20 8.97 -3.52
N GLY A 599 -2.13 8.00 -3.40
CA GLY A 599 -2.24 7.11 -2.24
C GLY A 599 -1.29 5.90 -2.27
N GLY A 600 -0.63 5.65 -3.42
CA GLY A 600 0.40 4.63 -3.59
C GLY A 600 1.81 5.22 -3.56
N GLU A 601 2.80 4.44 -4.00
CA GLU A 601 4.19 4.90 -4.09
C GLU A 601 4.43 5.87 -5.26
N LEU A 602 5.30 6.85 -5.03
CA LEU A 602 5.75 7.78 -6.06
C LEU A 602 7.14 7.40 -6.54
N PHE A 603 7.29 7.24 -7.86
CA PHE A 603 8.55 6.95 -8.50
C PHE A 603 9.14 8.18 -9.18
N PHE A 604 10.29 8.65 -8.69
CA PHE A 604 11.05 9.73 -9.30
C PHE A 604 11.97 9.18 -10.40
N GLN A 605 11.68 9.53 -11.66
CA GLN A 605 12.37 9.01 -12.83
C GLN A 605 13.11 10.12 -13.59
N LYS A 606 14.44 10.01 -13.67
CA LYS A 606 15.29 10.89 -14.50
C LYS A 606 15.58 10.30 -15.88
N HIS A 607 15.79 8.98 -15.93
CA HIS A 607 16.27 8.28 -17.12
C HIS A 607 15.30 7.19 -17.57
N ALA A 608 15.35 6.81 -18.84
CA ALA A 608 14.61 5.65 -19.34
C ALA A 608 15.29 4.97 -20.54
N ALA A 609 15.48 3.65 -20.45
CA ALA A 609 16.09 2.86 -21.53
C ALA A 609 15.11 2.49 -22.66
N ARG A 610 13.84 2.24 -22.33
CA ARG A 610 12.76 1.99 -23.31
C ARG A 610 11.52 2.73 -22.85
N LEU A 611 11.03 3.65 -23.68
CA LEU A 611 9.81 4.40 -23.40
C LEU A 611 8.71 4.04 -24.39
N LYS A 612 7.51 3.84 -23.85
CA LYS A 612 6.28 3.72 -24.61
C LYS A 612 5.48 5.03 -24.52
N ILE A 613 6.15 6.16 -24.74
CA ILE A 613 5.53 7.48 -24.79
C ILE A 613 5.79 8.03 -26.20
N PRO A 614 4.79 8.02 -27.09
CA PRO A 614 4.92 8.65 -28.41
C PRO A 614 5.34 10.12 -28.28
N GLY A 615 6.33 10.55 -29.06
CA GLY A 615 6.80 11.94 -29.09
C GLY A 615 7.76 12.36 -27.97
N ILE A 616 8.05 11.50 -26.98
CA ILE A 616 9.08 11.83 -25.97
C ILE A 616 10.47 11.79 -26.62
N VAL A 617 11.32 12.75 -26.29
CA VAL A 617 12.69 12.81 -26.79
C VAL A 617 13.63 12.19 -25.75
N GLN A 618 14.42 11.22 -26.18
CA GLN A 618 15.54 10.67 -25.39
C GLN A 618 16.80 11.45 -25.74
N LEU A 619 17.45 12.04 -24.73
CA LEU A 619 18.66 12.82 -24.91
C LEU A 619 19.91 11.92 -24.97
N ASP A 620 21.02 12.49 -25.43
CA ASP A 620 22.30 11.78 -25.53
C ASP A 620 22.74 11.23 -24.14
N PRO A 621 22.99 9.90 -24.01
CA PRO A 621 23.55 9.31 -22.80
C PRO A 621 24.88 9.92 -22.34
N ALA A 622 25.66 10.54 -23.22
CA ALA A 622 26.90 11.22 -22.86
C ALA A 622 26.68 12.40 -21.89
N LEU A 623 25.46 12.94 -21.83
CA LEU A 623 25.09 13.98 -20.87
C LEU A 623 25.05 13.47 -19.42
N ASP A 624 24.90 12.16 -19.22
CA ASP A 624 24.95 11.52 -17.90
C ASP A 624 25.52 10.08 -17.99
N PRO A 625 26.85 9.94 -18.13
CA PRO A 625 27.49 8.66 -18.41
C PRO A 625 27.18 7.57 -17.37
N GLY A 626 26.98 6.34 -17.83
CA GLY A 626 26.61 5.21 -16.97
C GLY A 626 25.10 5.08 -16.69
N HIS A 627 24.29 6.00 -17.22
CA HIS A 627 22.83 5.97 -17.09
C HIS A 627 22.13 5.82 -18.45
N PRO A 628 20.88 5.32 -18.48
CA PRO A 628 20.05 5.43 -19.68
C PRO A 628 19.80 6.90 -20.09
N PRO A 629 19.26 7.15 -21.30
CA PRO A 629 18.94 8.51 -21.75
C PRO A 629 18.09 9.33 -20.76
N LEU A 630 18.43 10.62 -20.62
CA LEU A 630 17.57 11.65 -20.02
C LEU A 630 16.37 11.93 -20.93
N LEU A 631 15.33 12.56 -20.37
CA LEU A 631 14.05 12.77 -21.05
C LEU A 631 13.79 14.24 -21.34
N GLN A 632 13.08 14.51 -22.44
CA GLN A 632 12.57 15.82 -22.78
C GLN A 632 11.16 15.70 -23.39
N ILE A 633 10.28 16.63 -23.05
CA ILE A 633 8.89 16.71 -23.52
C ILE A 633 8.72 18.03 -24.27
N ARG A 634 8.43 17.96 -25.58
CA ARG A 634 8.32 19.14 -26.47
C ARG A 634 6.91 19.39 -27.01
N SER A 635 5.97 18.49 -26.74
CA SER A 635 4.64 18.51 -27.34
C SER A 635 3.56 18.03 -26.37
N ALA A 636 2.30 18.37 -26.67
CA ALA A 636 1.14 17.94 -25.89
C ALA A 636 0.99 16.42 -25.88
N GLU A 637 1.26 15.75 -27.00
CA GLU A 637 1.18 14.30 -27.16
C GLU A 637 2.20 13.59 -26.26
N ALA A 638 3.44 14.10 -26.20
CA ALA A 638 4.47 13.56 -25.33
C ALA A 638 4.12 13.78 -23.85
N LEU A 639 3.56 14.95 -23.51
CA LEU A 639 3.13 15.29 -22.16
C LEU A 639 1.98 14.38 -21.70
N VAL A 640 0.91 14.26 -22.49
CA VAL A 640 -0.23 13.40 -22.18
C VAL A 640 0.18 11.92 -22.20
N GLY A 641 1.08 11.53 -23.11
CA GLY A 641 1.67 10.20 -23.12
C GLY A 641 2.43 9.86 -21.84
N ALA A 642 3.12 10.84 -21.23
CA ALA A 642 3.74 10.67 -19.93
C ALA A 642 2.70 10.46 -18.81
N VAL A 643 1.60 11.23 -18.82
CA VAL A 643 0.46 11.03 -17.89
C VAL A 643 -0.17 9.65 -18.07
N GLN A 644 -0.34 9.21 -19.32
CA GLN A 644 -0.80 7.87 -19.65
C GLN A 644 0.10 6.77 -19.04
N MET A 645 1.40 7.03 -18.95
CA MET A 645 2.38 6.16 -18.29
C MET A 645 2.51 6.37 -16.77
N GLY A 646 1.62 7.18 -16.19
CA GLY A 646 1.47 7.38 -14.75
C GLY A 646 2.18 8.61 -14.19
N SER A 647 2.74 9.49 -15.03
CA SER A 647 3.31 10.76 -14.55
C SER A 647 2.23 11.68 -13.98
N ILE A 648 2.54 12.30 -12.85
CA ILE A 648 1.68 13.29 -12.17
C ILE A 648 2.43 14.63 -12.09
N GLU A 649 3.70 14.63 -11.68
CA GLU A 649 4.52 15.84 -11.61
C GLU A 649 5.61 15.84 -12.69
N PHE A 650 5.97 17.05 -13.14
CA PHE A 650 7.03 17.30 -14.13
C PHE A 650 8.03 18.31 -13.56
N HIS A 651 9.30 17.92 -13.49
CA HIS A 651 10.36 18.73 -12.88
C HIS A 651 11.46 19.01 -13.91
N THR A 652 11.75 20.28 -14.19
CA THR A 652 12.70 20.68 -15.23
C THR A 652 14.06 21.06 -14.66
N TRP A 653 15.12 20.78 -15.41
CA TRP A 653 16.47 21.25 -15.09
C TRP A 653 16.58 22.78 -15.23
N ASN A 654 17.58 23.36 -14.58
CA ASN A 654 17.89 24.80 -14.67
C ASN A 654 18.69 25.20 -15.91
N ALA A 655 18.83 24.31 -16.89
CA ALA A 655 19.46 24.57 -18.18
C ALA A 655 18.55 24.08 -19.32
N SER A 656 18.58 24.78 -20.44
CA SER A 656 17.93 24.36 -21.69
C SER A 656 18.91 23.69 -22.66
N LEU A 657 18.35 22.95 -23.62
CA LEU A 657 19.09 22.19 -24.64
C LEU A 657 20.06 23.03 -25.48
N ALA A 658 19.83 24.35 -25.58
CA ALA A 658 20.78 25.27 -26.22
C ALA A 658 22.19 25.16 -25.63
N ASN A 659 22.33 24.95 -24.33
CA ASN A 659 23.59 24.60 -23.67
C ASN A 659 23.32 24.03 -22.28
N LEU A 660 23.45 22.70 -22.12
CA LEU A 660 23.19 22.03 -20.84
C LEU A 660 24.28 22.20 -19.79
N GLU A 661 25.46 22.69 -20.16
CA GLU A 661 26.57 22.97 -19.23
C GLU A 661 26.56 24.41 -18.70
N ARG A 662 25.65 25.25 -19.20
CA ARG A 662 25.48 26.64 -18.81
C ARG A 662 24.03 26.89 -18.39
N PRO A 663 23.70 26.83 -17.09
CA PRO A 663 22.36 27.14 -16.60
C PRO A 663 21.87 28.50 -17.10
N ASP A 664 20.60 28.57 -17.45
CA ASP A 664 19.91 29.81 -17.85
C ASP A 664 18.95 30.32 -16.78
N ARG A 665 19.00 29.72 -15.60
CA ARG A 665 18.35 30.20 -14.39
C ARG A 665 19.01 29.62 -13.15
N PHE A 666 18.73 30.22 -12.01
CA PHE A 666 18.78 29.54 -10.72
C PHE A 666 17.43 29.63 -10.01
N VAL A 667 17.25 28.78 -9.01
CA VAL A 667 16.04 28.68 -8.21
C VAL A 667 16.39 28.84 -6.73
N LEU A 668 15.58 29.61 -6.01
CA LEU A 668 15.54 29.60 -4.55
C LEU A 668 14.19 28.98 -4.15
N ASP A 669 14.24 27.86 -3.44
CA ASP A 669 13.07 27.18 -2.90
C ASP A 669 12.96 27.45 -1.39
N LEU A 670 11.95 28.22 -0.99
CA LEU A 670 11.74 28.60 0.40
C LEU A 670 10.99 27.48 1.12
N ASP A 671 11.74 26.66 1.86
CA ASP A 671 11.26 25.48 2.57
C ASP A 671 11.00 25.78 4.06
N PRO A 672 9.74 25.96 4.49
CA PRO A 672 9.43 26.28 5.89
C PRO A 672 9.50 25.06 6.81
N ASP A 673 9.63 25.33 8.11
CA ASP A 673 9.19 24.38 9.14
C ASP A 673 7.68 24.08 8.95
N PRO A 674 7.24 22.81 8.97
CA PRO A 674 5.83 22.44 8.88
C PRO A 674 4.88 23.11 9.87
N ALA A 675 5.38 23.55 11.03
CA ALA A 675 4.60 24.23 12.07
C ALA A 675 4.66 25.77 11.97
N LEU A 676 5.37 26.32 10.99
CA LEU A 676 5.52 27.76 10.85
C LEU A 676 4.24 28.41 10.27
N PRO A 677 3.75 29.52 10.84
CA PRO A 677 2.61 30.24 10.28
C PRO A 677 2.87 30.71 8.84
N TRP A 678 1.87 30.63 7.97
CA TRP A 678 1.97 31.03 6.56
C TRP A 678 2.46 32.48 6.38
N LYS A 679 2.06 33.40 7.28
CA LYS A 679 2.55 34.79 7.27
C LYS A 679 4.09 34.89 7.27
N ARG A 680 4.80 33.95 7.91
CA ARG A 680 6.27 33.91 7.88
C ARG A 680 6.82 33.60 6.49
N MET A 681 6.11 32.78 5.69
CA MET A 681 6.48 32.50 4.29
C MET A 681 6.33 33.75 3.43
N LEU A 682 5.24 34.50 3.61
CA LEU A 682 5.00 35.76 2.90
C LEU A 682 6.12 36.77 3.21
N GLU A 683 6.37 37.03 4.50
CA GLU A 683 7.43 37.92 4.97
C GLU A 683 8.81 37.50 4.43
N ALA A 684 9.13 36.21 4.48
CA ALA A 684 10.41 35.68 3.99
C ALA A 684 10.56 35.81 2.47
N THR A 685 9.46 35.65 1.74
CA THR A 685 9.44 35.82 0.27
C THR A 685 9.66 37.28 -0.08
N GLN A 686 8.99 38.23 0.58
CA GLN A 686 9.20 39.68 0.38
C GLN A 686 10.65 40.09 0.68
N LEU A 687 11.23 39.59 1.77
CA LEU A 687 12.62 39.87 2.14
C LEU A 687 13.61 39.31 1.11
N SER A 688 13.35 38.11 0.60
CA SER A 688 14.17 37.49 -0.45
C SER A 688 14.09 38.26 -1.77
N LEU A 689 12.91 38.76 -2.15
CA LEU A 689 12.73 39.63 -3.31
C LEU A 689 13.44 40.97 -3.15
N THR A 690 13.37 41.57 -1.96
CA THR A 690 14.04 42.84 -1.66
C THR A 690 15.55 42.72 -1.85
N LEU A 691 16.16 41.64 -1.35
CA LEU A 691 17.58 41.37 -1.60
C LEU A 691 17.87 41.17 -3.10
N LEU A 692 16.98 40.51 -3.84
CA LEU A 692 17.16 40.32 -5.29
C LEU A 692 17.07 41.66 -6.05
N ASP A 693 16.21 42.59 -5.61
CA ASP A 693 16.16 43.95 -6.17
C ASP A 693 17.46 44.72 -5.90
N GLU A 694 18.02 44.65 -4.69
CA GLU A 694 19.30 45.27 -4.33
C GLU A 694 20.47 44.73 -5.17
N LEU A 695 20.42 43.43 -5.50
CA LEU A 695 21.36 42.79 -6.40
C LEU A 695 21.12 43.14 -7.88
N GLY A 696 20.01 43.81 -8.21
CA GLY A 696 19.62 44.13 -9.58
C GLY A 696 19.18 42.90 -10.39
N LEU A 697 18.61 41.90 -9.73
CA LEU A 697 18.15 40.64 -10.34
C LEU A 697 16.62 40.57 -10.34
N ARG A 698 16.04 40.51 -11.54
CA ARG A 698 14.61 40.25 -11.72
C ARG A 698 14.30 38.79 -11.35
N ALA A 699 13.32 38.61 -10.48
CA ALA A 699 12.87 37.31 -10.00
C ALA A 699 11.39 37.07 -10.34
N PHE A 700 11.05 35.81 -10.55
CA PHE A 700 9.73 35.35 -10.97
C PHE A 700 9.19 34.33 -9.97
N LEU A 701 8.03 34.63 -9.40
CA LEU A 701 7.48 33.88 -8.27
C LEU A 701 6.46 32.85 -8.72
N LYS A 702 6.46 31.69 -8.06
CA LYS A 702 5.33 30.76 -8.11
C LYS A 702 5.13 30.03 -6.79
N THR A 703 3.88 29.72 -6.48
CA THR A 703 3.58 28.78 -5.40
C THR A 703 4.16 27.41 -5.74
N SER A 704 4.62 26.65 -4.74
CA SER A 704 5.14 25.30 -4.98
C SER A 704 4.05 24.26 -5.27
N GLY A 705 2.79 24.53 -4.93
CA GLY A 705 1.74 23.52 -4.80
C GLY A 705 1.93 22.62 -3.55
N GLY A 706 2.90 22.95 -2.70
CA GLY A 706 3.20 22.23 -1.46
C GLY A 706 3.02 23.15 -0.25
N LYS A 707 4.13 23.54 0.37
CA LYS A 707 4.15 24.39 1.57
C LYS A 707 4.95 25.69 1.42
N GLY A 708 5.73 25.82 0.34
CA GLY A 708 6.68 26.92 0.14
C GLY A 708 6.46 27.70 -1.16
N MET A 709 7.32 28.70 -1.36
CA MET A 709 7.38 29.54 -2.56
C MET A 709 8.66 29.25 -3.35
N HIS A 710 8.57 29.28 -4.67
CA HIS A 710 9.74 29.21 -5.55
C HIS A 710 10.01 30.58 -6.19
N LEU A 711 11.26 31.00 -6.16
CA LEU A 711 11.75 32.17 -6.90
C LEU A 711 12.68 31.69 -8.01
N LEU A 712 12.31 31.98 -9.26
CA LEU A 712 13.12 31.69 -10.44
C LEU A 712 13.79 32.97 -10.91
N VAL A 713 15.11 32.91 -11.10
CA VAL A 713 15.91 34.05 -11.56
C VAL A 713 16.60 33.64 -12.86
N PRO A 714 16.13 34.12 -14.04
CA PRO A 714 16.76 33.78 -15.31
C PRO A 714 18.17 34.40 -15.40
N LEU A 715 19.07 33.75 -16.10
CA LEU A 715 20.45 34.19 -16.31
C LEU A 715 20.86 34.01 -17.78
N GLU A 716 21.72 34.90 -18.27
CA GLU A 716 22.47 34.66 -19.50
C GLU A 716 23.40 33.45 -19.30
N ARG A 717 23.53 32.60 -20.32
CA ARG A 717 24.31 31.34 -20.29
C ARG A 717 25.83 31.56 -20.32
N ARG A 718 26.35 32.32 -19.34
CA ARG A 718 27.77 32.72 -19.23
C ARG A 718 28.52 32.00 -18.11
N HIS A 719 27.80 31.31 -17.23
CA HIS A 719 28.32 30.74 -15.98
C HIS A 719 28.14 29.23 -15.95
N GLY A 720 29.07 28.52 -15.32
CA GLY A 720 28.97 27.05 -15.15
C GLY A 720 28.03 26.66 -14.01
N TRP A 721 27.72 25.36 -13.90
CA TRP A 721 26.84 24.84 -12.84
C TRP A 721 27.29 25.22 -11.42
N ASP A 722 28.58 25.01 -11.10
CA ASP A 722 29.10 25.28 -9.76
C ASP A 722 29.04 26.77 -9.43
N GLU A 723 29.38 27.65 -10.37
CA GLU A 723 29.33 29.10 -10.18
C GLU A 723 27.91 29.60 -9.89
N VAL A 724 26.92 29.09 -10.62
CA VAL A 724 25.50 29.44 -10.42
C VAL A 724 24.99 28.90 -9.08
N LYS A 725 25.34 27.67 -8.73
CA LYS A 725 24.97 27.05 -7.46
C LYS A 725 25.59 27.78 -6.27
N ASP A 726 26.87 28.13 -6.35
CA ASP A 726 27.59 28.86 -5.31
C ASP A 726 27.04 30.27 -5.13
N PHE A 727 26.61 30.91 -6.21
CA PHE A 727 25.93 32.19 -6.14
C PHE A 727 24.57 32.10 -5.43
N ALA A 728 23.75 31.10 -5.75
CA ALA A 728 22.50 30.84 -5.04
C ALA A 728 22.75 30.48 -3.55
N GLN A 729 23.81 29.72 -3.25
CA GLN A 729 24.23 29.45 -1.87
C GLN A 729 24.65 30.74 -1.15
N ALA A 730 25.38 31.65 -1.82
CA ALA A 730 25.79 32.91 -1.22
C ALA A 730 24.59 33.79 -0.86
N ILE A 731 23.54 33.82 -1.70
CA ILE A 731 22.26 34.49 -1.38
C ILE A 731 21.61 33.85 -0.14
N SER A 732 21.49 32.52 -0.11
CA SER A 732 20.94 31.77 1.02
C SER A 732 21.69 32.06 2.33
N GLN A 733 23.03 32.03 2.28
CA GLN A 733 23.89 32.35 3.42
C GLN A 733 23.78 33.82 3.84
N HIS A 734 23.64 34.75 2.89
CA HIS A 734 23.50 36.17 3.19
C HIS A 734 22.19 36.45 3.95
N LEU A 735 21.06 35.92 3.48
CA LEU A 735 19.78 36.00 4.19
C LEU A 735 19.85 35.39 5.60
N ALA A 736 20.50 34.23 5.73
CA ALA A 736 20.69 33.56 7.02
C ALA A 736 21.62 34.33 7.98
N ARG A 737 22.57 35.13 7.47
CA ARG A 737 23.41 36.00 8.31
C ARG A 737 22.68 37.27 8.75
N LEU A 738 21.92 37.89 7.84
CA LEU A 738 21.17 39.12 8.15
C LEU A 738 20.01 38.85 9.12
N MET A 739 19.30 37.75 8.94
CA MET A 739 18.10 37.41 9.70
C MET A 739 18.13 35.93 10.12
N PRO A 740 19.07 35.53 10.99
CA PRO A 740 19.25 34.14 11.42
C PRO A 740 18.04 33.57 12.16
N GLU A 741 17.17 34.41 12.70
CA GLU A 741 15.91 34.04 13.34
C GLU A 741 14.80 33.68 12.35
N ARG A 742 14.94 34.08 11.08
CA ARG A 742 13.97 33.81 10.00
C ARG A 742 14.49 32.77 9.01
N PHE A 743 15.76 32.88 8.63
CA PHE A 743 16.34 32.06 7.56
C PHE A 743 17.37 31.07 8.06
N SER A 744 17.47 29.96 7.35
CA SER A 744 18.54 28.98 7.45
C SER A 744 19.15 28.77 6.07
N ALA A 745 20.46 28.53 6.03
CA ALA A 745 21.20 28.16 4.83
C ALA A 745 21.70 26.70 4.87
N VAL A 746 21.26 25.92 5.86
CA VAL A 746 21.68 24.53 6.04
C VAL A 746 20.49 23.59 5.82
N SER A 747 20.67 22.59 4.96
CA SER A 747 19.62 21.64 4.62
C SER A 747 19.25 20.73 5.80
N GLY A 748 18.07 20.10 5.70
CA GLY A 748 17.55 19.17 6.71
C GLY A 748 16.59 19.81 7.72
N PRO A 749 15.49 19.14 8.11
CA PRO A 749 14.45 19.73 8.98
C PRO A 749 14.97 20.26 10.33
N ARG A 750 15.96 19.59 10.91
CA ARG A 750 16.56 19.97 12.21
C ARG A 750 17.26 21.34 12.17
N ASN A 751 17.70 21.78 11.00
CA ASN A 751 18.46 23.03 10.84
C ASN A 751 17.58 24.23 10.51
N ARG A 752 16.25 24.04 10.49
CA ARG A 752 15.27 25.10 10.19
C ARG A 752 14.06 25.09 11.14
N VAL A 753 14.22 24.56 12.36
CA VAL A 753 13.12 24.55 13.35
C VAL A 753 12.67 25.98 13.62
N GLY A 754 11.40 26.27 13.38
CA GLY A 754 10.83 27.62 13.49
C GLY A 754 11.35 28.64 12.46
N LYS A 755 12.02 28.20 11.39
CA LYS A 755 12.66 29.04 10.37
C LYS A 755 12.30 28.56 8.95
N ILE A 756 12.78 29.27 7.94
CA ILE A 756 12.68 28.91 6.53
C ILE A 756 14.08 28.63 5.98
N PHE A 757 14.27 27.44 5.40
CA PHE A 757 15.49 27.13 4.66
C PHE A 757 15.38 27.70 3.25
N VAL A 758 16.33 28.53 2.85
CA VAL A 758 16.45 28.99 1.46
C VAL A 758 17.22 27.93 0.68
N ASP A 759 16.50 26.94 0.13
CA ASP A 759 17.09 25.80 -0.55
C ASP A 759 17.68 26.21 -1.91
N TYR A 760 19.00 26.12 -1.98
CA TYR A 760 19.80 26.35 -3.18
C TYR A 760 20.26 25.04 -3.85
N LEU A 761 19.98 23.87 -3.26
CA LEU A 761 20.49 22.58 -3.74
C LEU A 761 19.88 22.15 -5.08
N ARG A 762 18.71 22.70 -5.42
CA ARG A 762 18.04 22.55 -6.71
C ARG A 762 18.86 23.08 -7.90
N ASN A 763 19.93 23.82 -7.64
CA ASN A 763 20.85 24.37 -8.64
C ASN A 763 22.03 23.44 -8.97
N SER A 764 22.07 22.23 -8.40
CA SER A 764 23.07 21.23 -8.80
C SER A 764 22.73 20.65 -10.18
N ARG A 765 23.75 20.30 -10.98
CA ARG A 765 23.54 19.59 -12.26
C ARG A 765 22.73 18.30 -12.02
N GLY A 766 21.71 18.06 -12.83
CA GLY A 766 20.81 16.92 -12.65
C GLY A 766 19.73 17.06 -11.57
N ALA A 767 19.74 18.14 -10.78
CA ALA A 767 18.59 18.52 -9.97
C ALA A 767 17.52 19.21 -10.83
N SER A 768 16.31 19.29 -10.29
CA SER A 768 15.18 19.86 -11.01
C SER A 768 14.18 20.50 -10.05
N THR A 769 13.33 21.37 -10.59
CA THR A 769 12.26 22.05 -9.88
C THR A 769 10.94 21.78 -10.59
N VAL A 770 9.86 21.62 -9.83
CA VAL A 770 8.52 21.44 -10.37
C VAL A 770 8.17 22.56 -11.35
N ALA A 771 7.70 22.22 -12.54
CA ALA A 771 7.40 23.18 -13.59
C ALA A 771 6.22 24.10 -13.22
N ALA A 772 6.22 25.31 -13.73
CA ALA A 772 5.05 26.18 -13.64
C ALA A 772 3.82 25.50 -14.30
N TYR A 773 2.65 25.67 -13.69
CA TYR A 773 1.37 25.07 -14.07
C TYR A 773 1.31 23.53 -13.98
N SER A 774 2.35 22.86 -13.50
CA SER A 774 2.31 21.41 -13.28
C SER A 774 1.62 21.03 -11.95
N VAL A 775 0.99 19.86 -11.96
CA VAL A 775 0.27 19.28 -10.82
C VAL A 775 1.25 18.66 -9.81
N ARG A 776 0.88 18.67 -8.54
CA ARG A 776 1.56 17.96 -7.45
C ARG A 776 0.85 16.68 -7.08
N ALA A 777 1.61 15.63 -6.81
CA ALA A 777 1.13 14.35 -6.30
C ALA A 777 0.84 14.44 -4.80
N ARG A 778 -0.11 15.29 -4.42
CA ARG A 778 -0.57 15.56 -3.05
C ARG A 778 -2.10 15.63 -3.02
N GLU A 779 -2.67 15.52 -1.82
CA GLU A 779 -4.11 15.66 -1.62
C GLU A 779 -4.62 16.99 -2.19
N GLY A 780 -5.73 16.92 -2.93
CA GLY A 780 -6.34 18.01 -3.67
C GLY A 780 -5.73 18.27 -5.06
N LEU A 781 -4.68 17.54 -5.47
CA LEU A 781 -3.90 17.77 -6.71
C LEU A 781 -3.56 19.26 -6.95
N PRO A 782 -2.89 19.91 -6.00
CA PRO A 782 -2.53 21.32 -6.12
C PRO A 782 -1.57 21.57 -7.29
N VAL A 783 -1.60 22.78 -7.82
CA VAL A 783 -0.79 23.21 -8.98
C VAL A 783 0.25 24.23 -8.53
N SER A 784 1.44 24.19 -9.15
CA SER A 784 2.47 25.21 -8.96
C SER A 784 2.15 26.44 -9.84
N VAL A 785 1.62 27.51 -9.26
CA VAL A 785 1.04 28.64 -10.02
C VAL A 785 1.95 29.88 -9.96
N PRO A 786 2.37 30.44 -11.11
CA PRO A 786 2.98 31.78 -11.20
C PRO A 786 2.11 32.87 -10.59
N VAL A 787 2.74 33.78 -9.85
CA VAL A 787 2.06 34.89 -9.17
C VAL A 787 2.82 36.19 -9.32
N PHE A 788 2.08 37.29 -9.33
CA PHE A 788 2.60 38.65 -9.22
C PHE A 788 3.22 38.87 -7.83
N ARG A 789 4.12 39.85 -7.72
CA ARG A 789 4.67 40.23 -6.42
C ARG A 789 3.61 40.95 -5.57
N GLU A 790 2.76 41.71 -6.22
CA GLU A 790 1.71 42.55 -5.67
C GLU A 790 0.60 41.72 -5.00
N GLU A 791 0.35 40.51 -5.51
CA GLU A 791 -0.65 39.60 -4.93
C GLU A 791 -0.08 38.68 -3.85
N LEU A 792 1.25 38.72 -3.60
CA LEU A 792 1.93 37.82 -2.65
C LEU A 792 1.28 37.85 -1.27
N ASP A 793 1.00 39.05 -0.75
CA ASP A 793 0.44 39.21 0.60
C ASP A 793 -1.04 38.76 0.71
N SER A 794 -1.72 38.60 -0.42
CA SER A 794 -3.09 38.07 -0.49
C SER A 794 -3.14 36.54 -0.49
N LEU A 795 -2.01 35.87 -0.71
CA LEU A 795 -1.97 34.41 -0.75
C LEU A 795 -2.24 33.83 0.64
N GLN A 796 -3.05 32.77 0.69
CA GLN A 796 -3.41 32.09 1.94
C GLN A 796 -2.66 30.77 2.13
N GLY A 797 -2.04 30.26 1.07
CA GLY A 797 -1.23 29.06 1.14
C GLY A 797 -0.55 28.71 -0.19
N ALA A 798 0.52 27.92 -0.11
CA ALA A 798 1.27 27.46 -1.29
C ALA A 798 0.51 26.45 -2.16
N ASN A 799 -0.67 25.98 -1.74
CA ASN A 799 -1.50 24.98 -2.41
C ASN A 799 -2.96 25.43 -2.59
N GLN A 800 -3.23 26.75 -2.60
CA GLN A 800 -4.59 27.29 -2.75
C GLN A 800 -5.22 27.00 -4.12
N TRP A 801 -4.41 26.76 -5.15
CA TRP A 801 -4.88 26.37 -6.49
C TRP A 801 -4.62 24.89 -6.78
N ASN A 802 -5.57 24.27 -7.47
CA ASN A 802 -5.52 22.89 -7.92
C ASN A 802 -5.92 22.77 -9.39
N LEU A 803 -5.84 21.56 -9.94
CA LEU A 803 -6.14 21.30 -11.36
C LEU A 803 -7.55 21.76 -11.81
N ARG A 804 -8.51 21.85 -10.88
CA ARG A 804 -9.89 22.30 -11.14
C ARG A 804 -10.12 23.78 -10.93
N SER A 805 -9.36 24.43 -10.04
CA SER A 805 -9.43 25.88 -9.81
C SER A 805 -8.45 26.68 -10.67
N LEU A 806 -7.48 26.04 -11.34
CA LEU A 806 -6.63 26.72 -12.32
C LEU A 806 -7.41 27.40 -13.46
N PRO A 807 -8.45 26.80 -14.08
CA PRO A 807 -9.28 27.51 -15.05
C PRO A 807 -9.81 28.86 -14.51
N GLN A 808 -10.41 28.85 -13.32
CA GLN A 808 -10.92 30.06 -12.68
C GLN A 808 -9.81 31.10 -12.48
N ARG A 809 -8.62 30.67 -12.03
CA ARG A 809 -7.48 31.58 -11.86
C ARG A 809 -7.04 32.21 -13.19
N LEU A 810 -7.04 31.45 -14.27
CA LEU A 810 -6.67 31.98 -15.60
C LEU A 810 -7.75 32.94 -16.13
N ASP A 811 -9.02 32.67 -15.85
CA ASP A 811 -10.13 33.56 -16.19
C ASP A 811 -10.05 34.88 -15.39
N GLU A 812 -9.74 34.82 -14.09
CA GLU A 812 -9.53 35.98 -13.22
C GLU A 812 -8.35 36.87 -13.66
N LEU A 813 -7.29 36.26 -14.19
CA LEU A 813 -6.16 36.99 -14.77
C LEU A 813 -6.51 37.64 -16.12
N ALA A 814 -7.52 37.14 -16.83
CA ALA A 814 -8.03 37.72 -18.08
C ALA A 814 -6.95 38.08 -19.15
N GLY A 815 -5.83 37.34 -19.18
CA GLY A 815 -4.71 37.57 -20.09
C GLY A 815 -3.46 38.16 -19.44
N ASP A 816 -3.55 38.67 -18.22
CA ASP A 816 -2.40 39.11 -17.44
C ASP A 816 -1.51 37.91 -17.07
N ASP A 817 -0.25 37.95 -17.49
CA ASP A 817 0.72 36.89 -17.21
C ASP A 817 1.75 37.39 -16.19
N PRO A 818 1.77 36.85 -14.95
CA PRO A 818 2.78 37.20 -13.96
C PRO A 818 4.22 37.06 -14.43
N TRP A 819 4.47 36.24 -15.44
CA TRP A 819 5.79 35.93 -15.98
C TRP A 819 5.99 36.45 -17.41
N ALA A 820 5.20 37.42 -17.87
CA ALA A 820 5.30 38.00 -19.22
C ALA A 820 6.75 38.41 -19.59
N ASP A 821 7.50 38.98 -18.63
CA ASP A 821 8.87 39.47 -18.84
C ASP A 821 9.96 38.38 -18.74
N TYR A 822 9.61 37.13 -18.42
CA TYR A 822 10.58 36.07 -18.13
C TYR A 822 11.53 35.83 -19.30
N THR A 823 11.00 35.66 -20.51
CA THR A 823 11.81 35.41 -21.72
C THR A 823 12.55 36.64 -22.21
N GLY A 824 12.09 37.85 -21.87
CA GLY A 824 12.72 39.12 -22.23
C GLY A 824 13.88 39.50 -21.32
N THR A 825 13.91 38.99 -20.08
CA THR A 825 14.92 39.34 -19.08
C THR A 825 16.33 38.92 -19.53
N ARG A 826 17.29 39.86 -19.45
CA ARG A 826 18.72 39.62 -19.69
C ARG A 826 19.53 40.12 -18.51
N GLN A 827 20.10 39.20 -17.75
CA GLN A 827 20.87 39.50 -16.54
C GLN A 827 21.94 38.44 -16.30
N ARG A 828 23.01 38.80 -15.60
CA ARG A 828 24.17 37.94 -15.38
C ARG A 828 24.74 38.16 -13.98
N ILE A 829 25.37 37.13 -13.41
CA ILE A 829 26.13 37.27 -12.17
C ILE A 829 27.31 38.23 -12.41
N SER A 830 27.41 39.28 -11.58
CA SER A 830 28.45 40.31 -11.66
C SER A 830 29.34 40.34 -10.41
N ALA A 831 30.50 40.98 -10.51
CA ALA A 831 31.39 41.18 -9.36
C ALA A 831 30.74 42.07 -8.27
N ALA A 832 29.89 43.03 -8.67
CA ALA A 832 29.17 43.90 -7.72
C ALA A 832 28.21 43.09 -6.84
N MET A 833 27.45 42.15 -7.43
CA MET A 833 26.57 41.25 -6.70
C MET A 833 27.36 40.39 -5.69
N ARG A 834 28.52 39.86 -6.08
CA ARG A 834 29.37 39.07 -5.17
C ARG A 834 29.89 39.87 -3.98
N ARG A 835 30.31 41.13 -4.20
CA ARG A 835 30.72 42.05 -3.14
C ARG A 835 29.59 42.30 -2.14
N GLN A 836 28.38 42.59 -2.63
CA GLN A 836 27.21 42.78 -1.76
C GLN A 836 26.91 41.53 -0.92
N LEU A 837 27.11 40.33 -1.47
CA LEU A 837 26.92 39.06 -0.76
C LEU A 837 28.06 38.70 0.20
N GLY A 838 29.12 39.52 0.30
CA GLY A 838 30.27 39.29 1.17
C GLY A 838 31.29 38.26 0.62
N ARG A 839 31.32 38.04 -0.69
CA ARG A 839 32.33 37.26 -1.40
C ARG A 839 33.09 38.17 -2.36
N GLY A 840 33.97 39.01 -1.81
CA GLY A 840 34.87 39.88 -2.57
C GLY A 840 36.07 39.12 -3.08
#